data_AF-T1I9T5-F1
#
_entry.id   AF-T1I9T5-F1
#
_cell.length_a   1.000
_cell.length_b   1.000
_cell.length_c   1.000
_cell.angle_alpha   90.00
_cell.angle_beta   90.00
_cell.angle_gamma   90.00
#
_symmetry.space_group_name_H-M   'P 1'
#
loop_
_entity.id
_entity.type
_entity.pdbx_description
1 polymer ?
#
loop_
_entity_poly.entity_id
_entity_poly.type
_entity_poly.pdbx_seq_one_letter_code
_entity_poly.pdbx_strand_id
1 'polypeptide(L)'
;KEKISELELAGKERSLAILLAAYIDVCVNCGFLNRAWVTLNNYLNYSNIKISDVKVFDLLYYGYAKSGNVEKLLELWKIMRNNNIKPSTLSFTHRIECIAKSSKHNKDELLNTTLRVMFDEGISINKLFVDTKWRGDSRETVLEAIRAVRPNFNPSVSKLALNYNNCLVNHLNKTEKLNVTSPAEGLLCTNELKLLFHEQLKKERDLYVQVKSIERSQSTELVTIYRDKLATLQSNWEKVIINAFQRDLAGLHSLQQNIRRCGYELNIYPYLTVLNASEYKDIIMNEIRKLAEGSDSYSPTISVLYRELGSQVRLRYENKVKCDEGLLNKLKGIYLEYSRWYLGPRADNCILGRHKWKTVAHKYQQGPSLEPDIPSWPPNVLLGIGKFLYNIIMREIKVDVNMLRKNSNQERLLPAFYTVYKYSNHAVKEEVKPHPLLARLLRGACLPYLSFNVTEVPMVIPPVPWNSLQSGGYVIAKTNFIRLPHQAVLQWKRLNEAPTSHLFPCFDSLNQLGSIPWKVNVPILDLVIKIFNDGGNSKLAIPESPSACPYQEPEQTPATQEEKYQAYKRRMLIRRKKAEMFSLWCDALYKLSLANHFRDKIFWLPHNMDFRGRVYPCPPHLNHLSSDMSRSLLCFAKGEPLGDKGLDWIKLHVVNLTGLKKRDSIDERLAYGNAVLPLIIDSADNPLTGKKWWMESEEPWQTLAGCMEIRNALQCPEGAENYISHFPVHQDGSCNGLQHYAALGRDAAGAYSVNLSPCEKPQDVYSCVAALVEKERLKDAAEGINIAQILDGFVKRKVIKQTVMTTVYGVTRFGGRLQIAKQLKDIDDFPKEHIWPASLYLVNKTFACLREMFSSTREIQDWLTESARLISQICGQNVEYVTPLGLPVVQPYSKPSKAIVNKNNYTTNLNCHYGMDMFEPNVMKQRNAFPPNFIHSLDSTHMMLTSLHCEKAGITFVSVHDCFWTHPKTVHIMNKICREQFVSLHSQPVLRNLSEFLVKKYSYTERENDFFDTPNIKAAKNNLNTFLKQVPQLGDFNLSEVLESVYFFS
;
A
#
# COMPACT_ATOMS: atom_id res chain seq x y z
N LYS A 1 14.61 -22.60 -22.64
CA LYS A 1 13.77 -23.64 -21.99
C LYS A 1 14.45 -24.21 -20.76
N GLU A 2 15.71 -24.63 -20.84
CA GLU A 2 16.50 -25.12 -19.69
C GLU A 2 16.58 -24.12 -18.53
N LYS A 3 16.96 -22.85 -18.78
CA LYS A 3 16.92 -21.78 -17.75
C LYS A 3 15.57 -21.61 -17.05
N ILE A 4 14.46 -21.86 -17.77
CA ILE A 4 13.11 -21.79 -17.18
C ILE A 4 12.90 -22.98 -16.25
N SER A 5 13.34 -24.18 -16.64
CA SER A 5 13.28 -25.39 -15.81
C SER A 5 14.11 -25.26 -14.53
N GLU A 6 15.30 -24.66 -14.61
CA GLU A 6 16.14 -24.38 -13.43
C GLU A 6 15.48 -23.39 -12.47
N LEU A 7 14.90 -22.30 -13.00
CA LEU A 7 14.15 -21.32 -12.21
C LEU A 7 12.91 -21.94 -11.54
N GLU A 8 12.23 -22.86 -12.22
CA GLU A 8 11.11 -23.61 -11.66
C GLU A 8 11.55 -24.53 -10.52
N LEU A 9 12.69 -25.22 -10.66
CA LEU A 9 13.25 -26.07 -9.60
C LEU A 9 13.63 -25.24 -8.37
N ALA A 10 14.35 -24.13 -8.57
CA ALA A 10 14.71 -23.20 -7.50
C ALA A 10 13.47 -22.60 -6.80
N GLY A 11 12.42 -22.30 -7.57
CA GLY A 11 11.14 -21.86 -7.04
C GLY A 11 10.47 -22.91 -6.15
N LYS A 12 10.50 -24.19 -6.55
CA LYS A 12 9.97 -25.32 -5.76
C LYS A 12 10.76 -25.55 -4.47
N GLU A 13 12.08 -25.54 -4.53
CA GLU A 13 12.97 -25.65 -3.36
C GLU A 13 12.68 -24.55 -2.35
N ARG A 14 12.61 -23.30 -2.82
CA ARG A 14 12.32 -22.15 -1.96
C ARG A 14 10.92 -22.20 -1.36
N SER A 15 9.91 -22.62 -2.14
CA SER A 15 8.54 -22.77 -1.66
C SER A 15 8.46 -23.80 -0.53
N LEU A 16 9.17 -24.93 -0.67
CA LEU A 16 9.26 -25.97 0.36
C LEU A 16 9.98 -25.46 1.62
N ALA A 17 11.11 -24.75 1.46
CA ALA A 17 11.87 -24.20 2.60
C ALA A 17 11.02 -23.23 3.44
N ILE A 18 10.29 -22.30 2.80
CA ILE A 18 9.40 -21.36 3.50
C ILE A 18 8.28 -22.12 4.24
N LEU A 19 7.72 -23.15 3.62
CA LEU A 19 6.66 -23.96 4.20
C LEU A 19 7.13 -24.75 5.42
N LEU A 20 8.29 -25.38 5.34
CA LEU A 20 8.91 -26.08 6.47
C LEU A 20 9.27 -25.11 7.60
N ALA A 21 9.87 -23.96 7.28
CA ALA A 21 10.22 -22.95 8.26
C ALA A 21 8.98 -22.45 9.04
N ALA A 22 7.89 -22.12 8.34
CA ALA A 22 6.64 -21.70 8.98
C ALA A 22 6.04 -22.80 9.88
N TYR A 23 6.06 -24.05 9.43
CA TYR A 23 5.51 -25.18 10.20
C TYR A 23 6.34 -25.47 11.46
N ILE A 24 7.67 -25.47 11.32
CA ILE A 24 8.59 -25.73 12.44
C ILE A 24 8.51 -24.60 13.47
N ASP A 25 8.52 -23.33 13.06
CA ASP A 25 8.40 -22.20 14.00
C ASP A 25 7.13 -22.31 14.85
N VAL A 26 6.00 -22.61 14.21
CA VAL A 26 4.73 -22.80 14.92
C VAL A 26 4.76 -24.02 15.84
N CYS A 27 5.31 -25.15 15.39
CA CYS A 27 5.47 -26.33 16.24
C CYS A 27 6.34 -26.03 17.47
N VAL A 28 7.44 -25.30 17.29
CA VAL A 28 8.36 -24.92 18.38
C VAL A 28 7.65 -24.03 19.39
N ASN A 29 6.91 -23.01 18.92
CA ASN A 29 6.18 -22.10 19.81
C ASN A 29 4.98 -22.77 20.51
N CYS A 30 4.38 -23.80 19.92
CA CYS A 30 3.35 -24.64 20.56
C CYS A 30 3.92 -25.79 21.42
N GLY A 31 5.24 -25.96 21.51
CA GLY A 31 5.86 -27.05 22.29
C GLY A 31 5.87 -28.43 21.61
N PHE A 32 5.53 -28.52 20.32
CA PHE A 32 5.51 -29.76 19.53
C PHE A 32 6.88 -30.10 18.90
N LEU A 33 7.95 -30.10 19.71
CA LEU A 33 9.33 -30.33 19.23
C LEU A 33 9.51 -31.68 18.51
N ASN A 34 8.98 -32.76 19.09
CA ASN A 34 9.04 -34.09 18.48
C ASN A 34 8.36 -34.12 17.10
N ARG A 35 7.24 -33.41 16.96
CA ARG A 35 6.50 -33.32 15.69
C ARG A 35 7.32 -32.57 14.65
N ALA A 36 7.91 -31.44 15.02
CA ALA A 36 8.77 -30.67 14.14
C ALA A 36 9.97 -31.50 13.64
N TRP A 37 10.61 -32.24 14.56
CA TRP A 37 11.73 -33.11 14.24
C TRP A 37 11.37 -34.21 13.25
N VAL A 38 10.31 -34.98 13.54
CA VAL A 38 9.90 -36.10 12.69
C VAL A 38 9.49 -35.61 11.29
N THR A 39 8.77 -34.48 11.20
CA THR A 39 8.42 -33.90 9.90
C THR A 39 9.68 -33.52 9.13
N LEU A 40 10.64 -32.82 9.72
CA LEU A 40 11.89 -32.44 9.05
C LEU A 40 12.66 -33.68 8.55
N ASN A 41 12.81 -34.70 9.40
CA ASN A 41 13.52 -35.93 9.07
C ASN A 41 12.87 -36.67 7.88
N ASN A 42 11.54 -36.70 7.81
CA ASN A 42 10.85 -37.34 6.69
C ASN A 42 11.10 -36.62 5.36
N TYR A 43 11.06 -35.29 5.33
CA TYR A 43 11.35 -34.57 4.10
C TYR A 43 12.83 -34.67 3.71
N LEU A 44 13.76 -34.78 4.67
CA LEU A 44 15.17 -35.02 4.37
C LEU A 44 15.40 -36.39 3.72
N ASN A 45 14.71 -37.43 4.17
CA ASN A 45 14.95 -38.80 3.69
C ASN A 45 14.14 -39.20 2.46
N TYR A 46 12.94 -38.63 2.26
CA TYR A 46 11.98 -39.13 1.26
C TYR A 46 11.54 -38.11 0.21
N SER A 47 11.99 -36.86 0.26
CA SER A 47 11.57 -35.85 -0.73
C SER A 47 12.51 -35.78 -1.93
N ASN A 48 11.94 -35.64 -3.13
CA ASN A 48 12.69 -35.45 -4.37
C ASN A 48 13.29 -34.03 -4.51
N ILE A 49 13.10 -33.16 -3.52
CA ILE A 49 13.49 -31.75 -3.55
C ILE A 49 14.46 -31.51 -2.41
N LYS A 50 15.64 -30.98 -2.73
CA LYS A 50 16.68 -30.79 -1.73
C LYS A 50 16.31 -29.66 -0.75
N ILE A 51 16.40 -29.95 0.55
CA ILE A 51 16.34 -28.92 1.59
C ILE A 51 17.74 -28.35 1.74
N SER A 52 17.93 -27.09 1.33
CA SER A 52 19.22 -26.40 1.38
C SER A 52 19.28 -25.25 2.39
N ASP A 53 18.12 -24.81 2.90
CA ASP A 53 18.02 -23.63 3.76
C ASP A 53 18.30 -23.98 5.24
N VAL A 54 19.39 -23.43 5.79
CA VAL A 54 19.79 -23.60 7.19
C VAL A 54 18.75 -23.08 8.18
N LYS A 55 17.91 -22.11 7.78
CA LYS A 55 16.89 -21.51 8.66
C LYS A 55 15.92 -22.55 9.22
N VAL A 56 15.62 -23.60 8.45
CA VAL A 56 14.74 -24.69 8.87
C VAL A 56 15.32 -25.44 10.08
N PHE A 57 16.66 -25.62 10.11
CA PHE A 57 17.39 -26.23 11.21
C PHE A 57 17.51 -25.27 12.40
N ASP A 58 17.79 -23.99 12.14
CA ASP A 58 17.92 -22.96 13.18
C ASP A 58 16.67 -22.80 14.04
N LEU A 59 15.47 -22.88 13.45
CA LEU A 59 14.22 -22.84 14.19
C LEU A 59 14.06 -24.03 15.14
N LEU A 60 14.50 -25.22 14.73
CA LEU A 60 14.44 -26.41 15.57
C LEU A 60 15.54 -26.37 16.66
N TYR A 61 16.72 -25.83 16.35
CA TYR A 61 17.76 -25.54 17.35
C TYR A 61 17.25 -24.58 18.41
N TYR A 62 16.53 -23.51 18.03
CA TYR A 62 15.90 -22.60 18.99
C TYR A 62 14.97 -23.35 19.95
N GLY A 63 14.14 -24.26 19.45
CA GLY A 63 13.25 -25.08 20.28
C GLY A 63 14.00 -25.98 21.29
N TYR A 64 15.08 -26.62 20.86
CA TYR A 64 15.93 -27.42 21.75
C TYR A 64 16.77 -26.57 22.71
N ALA A 65 17.16 -25.36 22.29
CA ALA A 65 17.85 -24.40 23.15
C ALA A 65 16.95 -23.93 24.30
N LYS A 66 15.69 -23.58 23.99
CA LYS A 66 14.69 -23.19 24.99
C LYS A 66 14.40 -24.30 26.01
N SER A 67 14.47 -25.56 25.60
CA SER A 67 14.27 -26.73 26.48
C SER A 67 15.55 -27.27 27.13
N GLY A 68 16.73 -26.75 26.78
CA GLY A 68 18.02 -27.24 27.30
C GLY A 68 18.42 -28.65 26.84
N ASN A 69 17.79 -29.20 25.79
CA ASN A 69 18.06 -30.57 25.32
C ASN A 69 19.25 -30.63 24.34
N VAL A 70 20.45 -30.72 24.91
CA VAL A 70 21.72 -30.71 24.15
C VAL A 70 21.89 -31.96 23.28
N GLU A 71 21.38 -33.12 23.70
CA GLU A 71 21.58 -34.38 22.96
C GLU A 71 20.88 -34.36 21.61
N LYS A 72 19.61 -33.97 21.59
CA LYS A 72 18.84 -33.82 20.37
C LYS A 72 19.41 -32.72 19.47
N LEU A 73 19.93 -31.64 20.05
CA LEU A 73 20.59 -30.59 19.30
C LEU A 73 21.85 -31.11 18.58
N LEU A 74 22.69 -31.89 19.26
CA LEU A 74 23.91 -32.46 18.68
C LEU A 74 23.60 -33.53 17.61
N GLU A 75 22.54 -34.31 17.79
CA GLU A 75 22.04 -35.24 16.76
C GLU A 75 21.64 -34.49 15.49
N LEU A 76 20.84 -33.43 15.63
CA LEU A 76 20.42 -32.56 14.53
C LEU A 76 21.62 -31.88 13.84
N TRP A 77 22.64 -31.48 14.60
CA TRP A 77 23.88 -30.92 14.07
C TRP A 77 24.64 -31.88 13.15
N LYS A 78 24.74 -33.16 13.53
CA LYS A 78 25.35 -34.19 12.69
C LYS A 78 24.57 -34.36 11.38
N ILE A 79 23.25 -34.37 11.45
CA ILE A 79 22.38 -34.57 10.28
C ILE A 79 22.47 -33.38 9.32
N MET A 80 22.49 -32.15 9.83
CA MET A 80 22.70 -30.94 9.03
C MET A 80 24.04 -31.00 8.27
N ARG A 81 25.12 -31.41 8.95
CA ARG A 81 26.46 -31.57 8.33
C ARG A 81 26.50 -32.68 7.29
N ASN A 82 25.88 -33.83 7.57
CA ASN A 82 25.79 -34.95 6.62
C ASN A 82 25.06 -34.56 5.33
N ASN A 83 24.13 -33.60 5.41
CA ASN A 83 23.43 -33.04 4.24
C ASN A 83 24.19 -31.89 3.54
N ASN A 84 25.45 -31.66 3.91
CA ASN A 84 26.31 -30.58 3.39
C ASN A 84 25.73 -29.17 3.61
N ILE A 85 24.98 -28.96 4.69
CA ILE A 85 24.44 -27.65 5.08
C ILE A 85 25.40 -27.02 6.08
N LYS A 86 25.88 -25.81 5.78
CA LYS A 86 26.79 -25.08 6.65
C LYS A 86 26.03 -24.43 7.81
N PRO A 87 26.55 -24.52 9.06
CA PRO A 87 25.95 -23.85 10.21
C PRO A 87 25.99 -22.33 10.05
N SER A 88 24.94 -21.66 10.50
CA SER A 88 24.84 -20.20 10.55
C SER A 88 25.34 -19.65 11.89
N THR A 89 25.49 -18.33 12.00
CA THR A 89 25.73 -17.65 13.30
C THR A 89 24.62 -17.97 14.31
N LEU A 90 23.37 -18.10 13.84
CA LEU A 90 22.22 -18.46 14.65
C LEU A 90 22.31 -19.91 15.13
N SER A 91 22.79 -20.84 14.29
CA SER A 91 23.02 -22.24 14.68
C SER A 91 23.97 -22.36 15.88
N PHE A 92 25.10 -21.63 15.83
CA PHE A 92 26.06 -21.60 16.94
C PHE A 92 25.48 -20.92 18.19
N THR A 93 24.72 -19.84 17.99
CA THR A 93 24.06 -19.12 19.10
C THR A 93 23.12 -20.04 19.87
N HIS A 94 22.21 -20.74 19.20
CA HIS A 94 21.29 -21.68 19.85
C HIS A 94 22.01 -22.87 20.47
N ARG A 95 23.10 -23.34 19.87
CA ARG A 95 23.93 -24.40 20.47
C ARG A 95 24.54 -23.95 21.80
N ILE A 96 25.11 -22.74 21.86
CA ILE A 96 25.68 -22.17 23.09
C ILE A 96 24.57 -21.96 24.13
N GLU A 97 23.44 -21.39 23.73
CA GLU A 97 22.28 -21.19 24.60
C GLU A 97 21.78 -22.51 25.20
N CYS A 98 21.67 -23.56 24.38
CA CYS A 98 21.24 -24.88 24.82
C CYS A 98 22.20 -25.48 25.85
N ILE A 99 23.52 -25.38 25.62
CA ILE A 99 24.54 -25.86 26.58
C ILE A 99 24.42 -25.08 27.90
N ALA A 100 24.26 -23.76 27.84
CA ALA A 100 24.10 -22.90 29.01
C ALA A 100 22.89 -23.33 29.86
N LYS A 101 21.73 -23.52 29.22
CA LYS A 101 20.46 -23.92 29.85
C LYS A 101 20.40 -25.40 30.24
N SER A 102 21.34 -26.24 29.80
CA SER A 102 21.34 -27.68 30.09
C SER A 102 21.68 -27.99 31.55
N SER A 103 21.28 -29.17 32.02
CA SER A 103 21.66 -29.70 33.35
C SER A 103 22.96 -30.51 33.35
N LYS A 104 23.68 -30.59 32.22
CA LYS A 104 24.90 -31.39 32.11
C LYS A 104 26.06 -30.78 32.91
N HIS A 105 26.93 -31.63 33.47
CA HIS A 105 28.08 -31.20 34.27
C HIS A 105 29.28 -30.72 33.42
N ASN A 106 29.42 -31.16 32.17
CA ASN A 106 30.57 -30.86 31.30
C ASN A 106 30.37 -29.64 30.38
N LYS A 107 29.77 -28.55 30.90
CA LYS A 107 29.42 -27.38 30.08
C LYS A 107 30.64 -26.70 29.46
N ASP A 108 31.72 -26.53 30.22
CA ASP A 108 32.90 -25.79 29.77
C ASP A 108 33.62 -26.49 28.62
N GLU A 109 33.70 -27.83 28.66
CA GLU A 109 34.28 -28.63 27.59
C GLU A 109 33.45 -28.52 26.29
N LEU A 110 32.13 -28.63 26.42
CA LEU A 110 31.20 -28.52 25.29
C LEU A 110 31.20 -27.11 24.67
N LEU A 111 31.30 -26.06 25.51
CA LEU A 111 31.42 -24.68 25.07
C LEU A 111 32.74 -24.45 24.34
N ASN A 112 33.87 -24.88 24.91
CA ASN A 112 35.19 -24.78 24.26
C ASN A 112 35.22 -25.49 22.91
N THR A 113 34.65 -26.70 22.84
CA THR A 113 34.54 -27.46 21.58
C THR A 113 33.69 -26.72 20.55
N THR A 114 32.55 -26.15 20.98
CA THR A 114 31.66 -25.39 20.09
C THR A 114 32.35 -24.13 19.57
N LEU A 115 33.09 -23.41 20.42
CA LEU A 115 33.85 -22.22 20.03
C LEU A 115 34.98 -22.55 19.05
N ARG A 116 35.71 -23.66 19.23
CA ARG A 116 36.74 -24.11 18.26
C ARG A 116 36.14 -24.35 16.88
N VAL A 117 35.08 -25.16 16.80
CA VAL A 117 34.37 -25.44 15.53
C VAL A 117 33.83 -24.15 14.89
N MET A 118 33.40 -23.19 15.70
CA MET A 118 32.93 -21.90 15.21
C MET A 118 34.06 -21.08 14.57
N PHE A 119 35.25 -21.07 15.18
CA PHE A 119 36.42 -20.41 14.61
C PHE A 119 36.92 -21.10 13.34
N ASP A 120 36.87 -22.42 13.28
CA ASP A 120 37.24 -23.20 12.09
C ASP A 120 36.32 -22.88 10.89
N GLU A 121 35.04 -22.55 11.15
CA GLU A 121 34.09 -22.07 10.13
C GLU A 121 34.24 -20.56 9.82
N GLY A 122 35.22 -19.88 10.40
CA GLY A 122 35.48 -18.46 10.19
C GLY A 122 34.48 -17.52 10.86
N ILE A 123 33.76 -17.99 11.90
CA ILE A 123 32.80 -17.17 12.66
C ILE A 123 33.46 -16.71 13.96
N SER A 124 33.54 -15.40 14.18
CA SER A 124 34.05 -14.83 15.43
C SER A 124 32.94 -14.72 16.48
N ILE A 125 33.33 -14.71 17.77
CA ILE A 125 32.36 -14.52 18.88
C ILE A 125 31.60 -13.20 18.71
N ASN A 126 32.28 -12.13 18.29
CA ASN A 126 31.63 -10.84 18.09
C ASN A 126 30.55 -10.88 16.99
N LYS A 127 30.78 -11.67 15.93
CA LYS A 127 29.84 -11.85 14.83
C LYS A 127 28.50 -12.43 15.31
N LEU A 128 28.50 -13.26 16.36
CA LEU A 128 27.27 -13.76 16.99
C LEU A 128 26.38 -12.61 17.49
N PHE A 129 26.96 -11.59 18.11
CA PHE A 129 26.18 -10.49 18.70
C PHE A 129 25.76 -9.43 17.69
N VAL A 130 26.44 -9.34 16.55
CA VAL A 130 26.13 -8.38 15.48
C VAL A 130 25.10 -8.94 14.50
N ASP A 131 25.25 -10.20 14.08
CA ASP A 131 24.44 -10.78 13.00
C ASP A 131 23.17 -11.48 13.50
N THR A 132 23.09 -11.80 14.81
CA THR A 132 21.97 -12.57 15.37
C THR A 132 20.84 -11.67 15.84
N LYS A 133 19.61 -12.07 15.48
CA LYS A 133 18.37 -11.53 16.03
C LYS A 133 17.99 -12.33 17.28
N TRP A 134 17.94 -11.66 18.42
CA TRP A 134 17.73 -12.25 19.73
C TRP A 134 16.25 -12.32 20.10
N ARG A 135 15.84 -13.41 20.74
CA ARG A 135 14.49 -13.62 21.28
C ARG A 135 14.59 -13.72 22.79
N GLY A 136 13.64 -13.14 23.53
CA GLY A 136 13.61 -13.17 24.99
C GLY A 136 14.94 -12.77 25.65
N ASP A 137 15.45 -13.65 26.52
CA ASP A 137 16.67 -13.52 27.31
C ASP A 137 17.90 -14.26 26.71
N SER A 138 17.77 -14.77 25.47
CA SER A 138 18.81 -15.59 24.84
C SER A 138 20.14 -14.84 24.70
N ARG A 139 20.10 -13.51 24.52
CA ARG A 139 21.30 -12.67 24.38
C ARG A 139 22.15 -12.69 25.64
N GLU A 140 21.51 -12.45 26.78
CA GLU A 140 22.14 -12.42 28.09
C GLU A 140 22.65 -13.81 28.46
N THR A 141 21.83 -14.85 28.25
CA THR A 141 22.22 -16.26 28.50
C THR A 141 23.49 -16.65 27.72
N VAL A 142 23.56 -16.31 26.43
CA VAL A 142 24.72 -16.64 25.59
C VAL A 142 25.94 -15.82 26.00
N LEU A 143 25.76 -14.55 26.37
CA LEU A 143 26.86 -13.71 26.87
C LEU A 143 27.45 -14.25 28.17
N GLU A 144 26.61 -14.67 29.11
CA GLU A 144 27.04 -15.31 30.36
C GLU A 144 27.79 -16.61 30.10
N ALA A 145 27.29 -17.46 29.21
CA ALA A 145 27.94 -18.71 28.83
C ALA A 145 29.32 -18.48 28.19
N ILE A 146 29.45 -17.46 27.35
CA ILE A 146 30.74 -17.09 26.76
C ILE A 146 31.69 -16.54 27.83
N ARG A 147 31.20 -15.72 28.76
CA ARG A 147 32.01 -15.17 29.85
C ARG A 147 32.49 -16.23 30.84
N ALA A 148 31.76 -17.33 31.02
CA ALA A 148 32.22 -18.47 31.80
C ALA A 148 33.55 -19.05 31.29
N VAL A 149 33.73 -19.07 29.96
CA VAL A 149 34.96 -19.57 29.31
C VAL A 149 35.96 -18.44 28.99
N ARG A 150 35.46 -17.22 28.75
CA ARG A 150 36.24 -16.02 28.40
C ARG A 150 35.77 -14.81 29.21
N PRO A 151 36.23 -14.63 30.46
CA PRO A 151 35.71 -13.63 31.40
C PRO A 151 35.75 -12.18 30.88
N ASN A 152 36.79 -11.84 30.13
CA ASN A 152 37.03 -10.47 29.64
C ASN A 152 36.29 -10.14 28.33
N PHE A 153 35.43 -11.04 27.82
CA PHE A 153 34.73 -10.79 26.57
C PHE A 153 33.55 -9.82 26.76
N ASN A 154 33.58 -8.75 25.95
CA ASN A 154 32.46 -7.84 25.76
C ASN A 154 32.14 -7.73 24.26
N PRO A 155 30.87 -7.87 23.85
CA PRO A 155 30.48 -7.63 22.46
C PRO A 155 30.84 -6.22 22.04
N SER A 156 31.66 -6.08 20.99
CA SER A 156 31.89 -4.80 20.35
C SER A 156 30.68 -4.45 19.48
N VAL A 157 30.09 -3.29 19.74
CA VAL A 157 28.94 -2.85 18.98
C VAL A 157 29.39 -2.21 17.68
N SER A 158 28.80 -2.63 16.56
CA SER A 158 29.08 -2.01 15.27
C SER A 158 28.69 -0.53 15.29
N LYS A 159 29.53 0.32 14.68
CA LYS A 159 29.18 1.73 14.51
C LYS A 159 27.86 1.83 13.74
N LEU A 160 26.92 2.59 14.28
CA LEU A 160 25.61 2.81 13.63
C LEU A 160 25.81 3.48 12.27
N ALA A 161 25.38 2.79 11.21
CA ALA A 161 25.24 3.40 9.90
C ALA A 161 24.02 4.34 9.89
N LEU A 162 24.29 5.63 10.06
CA LEU A 162 23.26 6.68 10.06
C LEU A 162 23.22 7.42 8.72
N ASN A 163 24.41 7.76 8.19
CA ASN A 163 24.58 8.61 7.03
C ASN A 163 24.03 7.99 5.73
N TYR A 164 23.59 8.87 4.84
CA TYR A 164 23.26 8.53 3.46
C TYR A 164 24.50 8.10 2.68
N ASN A 165 24.30 7.21 1.71
CA ASN A 165 25.28 6.82 0.71
C ASN A 165 24.69 6.99 -0.70
N ASN A 166 24.44 8.24 -1.10
CA ASN A 166 23.88 8.57 -2.41
C ASN A 166 24.27 10.00 -2.82
N CYS A 167 24.74 10.18 -4.05
CA CYS A 167 25.24 11.47 -4.54
C CYS A 167 24.22 12.62 -4.44
N LEU A 168 22.92 12.34 -4.56
CA LEU A 168 21.85 13.34 -4.52
C LEU A 168 21.52 13.84 -3.10
N VAL A 169 21.99 13.15 -2.06
CA VAL A 169 21.64 13.48 -0.66
C VAL A 169 22.83 13.43 0.31
N ASN A 170 24.04 13.11 -0.17
CA ASN A 170 25.24 13.04 0.68
C ASN A 170 25.57 14.37 1.35
N HIS A 171 25.24 15.51 0.74
CA HIS A 171 25.40 16.83 1.35
C HIS A 171 24.49 17.05 2.55
N LEU A 172 23.38 16.31 2.66
CA LEU A 172 22.48 16.34 3.82
C LEU A 172 23.10 15.67 5.06
N ASN A 173 24.17 14.89 4.91
CA ASN A 173 24.91 14.32 6.04
C ASN A 173 25.66 15.38 6.87
N LYS A 174 25.95 16.55 6.30
CA LYS A 174 26.64 17.64 6.99
C LYS A 174 25.68 18.32 7.97
N THR A 175 25.93 18.16 9.26
CA THR A 175 25.20 18.81 10.36
C THR A 175 25.68 20.23 10.56
N GLU A 176 25.18 21.17 9.76
CA GLU A 176 25.14 22.57 10.20
C GLU A 176 24.08 22.69 11.31
N LYS A 177 24.31 23.55 12.31
CA LYS A 177 23.34 23.81 13.40
C LYS A 177 22.11 24.50 12.80
N LEU A 178 21.17 23.70 12.32
CA LEU A 178 19.89 24.18 11.81
C LEU A 178 18.89 24.26 12.97
N ASN A 179 18.11 25.33 13.02
CA ASN A 179 17.00 25.50 13.95
C ASN A 179 15.84 24.56 13.55
N VAL A 180 15.98 23.27 13.82
CA VAL A 180 14.94 22.27 13.52
C VAL A 180 13.74 22.47 14.44
N THR A 181 12.56 22.62 13.84
CA THR A 181 11.28 22.69 14.54
C THR A 181 10.48 21.43 14.29
N SER A 182 9.86 20.90 15.34
CA SER A 182 8.97 19.76 15.17
C SER A 182 7.65 20.19 14.53
N PRO A 183 7.07 19.37 13.63
CA PRO A 183 5.73 19.61 13.11
C PRO A 183 4.64 19.48 14.18
N ALA A 184 4.95 18.98 15.38
CA ALA A 184 4.03 18.92 16.52
C ALA A 184 4.47 19.77 17.73
N GLU A 185 5.49 20.62 17.57
CA GLU A 185 5.94 21.54 18.63
C GLU A 185 4.77 22.41 19.12
N GLY A 186 4.52 22.40 20.43
CA GLY A 186 3.45 23.16 21.06
C GLY A 186 2.04 22.57 20.91
N LEU A 187 1.85 21.48 20.17
CA LEU A 187 0.52 20.86 20.01
C LEU A 187 0.13 19.93 21.17
N LEU A 188 1.11 19.19 21.71
CA LEU A 188 0.91 18.17 22.73
C LEU A 188 2.06 18.20 23.73
N CYS A 189 1.77 17.88 24.99
CA CYS A 189 2.80 17.63 26.00
C CYS A 189 3.24 16.16 26.04
N THR A 190 4.39 15.90 26.67
CA THR A 190 4.92 14.53 26.80
C THR A 190 3.96 13.59 27.56
N ASN A 191 3.20 14.11 28.53
CA ASN A 191 2.27 13.32 29.33
C ASN A 191 1.03 12.92 28.51
N GLU A 192 0.46 13.83 27.73
CA GLU A 192 -0.64 13.54 26.80
C GLU A 192 -0.22 12.49 25.77
N LEU A 193 0.98 12.65 25.19
CA LEU A 193 1.48 11.70 24.20
C LEU A 193 1.71 10.30 24.77
N LYS A 194 2.09 10.20 26.05
CA LYS A 194 2.17 8.92 26.78
C LYS A 194 0.81 8.28 26.96
N LEU A 195 -0.25 9.05 27.24
CA LEU A 195 -1.63 8.56 27.34
C LEU A 195 -2.14 8.09 25.96
N LEU A 196 -1.92 8.88 24.92
CA LEU A 196 -2.28 8.53 23.54
C LEU A 196 -1.53 7.28 23.05
N PHE A 197 -0.27 7.10 23.44
CA PHE A 197 0.48 5.88 23.17
C PHE A 197 -0.19 4.65 23.77
N HIS A 198 -0.68 4.75 25.00
CA HIS A 198 -1.44 3.67 25.65
C HIS A 198 -2.77 3.38 24.94
N GLU A 199 -3.49 4.42 24.48
CA GLU A 199 -4.70 4.27 23.67
C GLU A 199 -4.41 3.55 22.35
N GLN A 200 -3.40 4.00 21.61
CA GLN A 200 -2.98 3.40 20.33
C GLN A 200 -2.57 1.93 20.51
N LEU A 201 -1.77 1.64 21.53
CA LEU A 201 -1.30 0.29 21.82
C LEU A 201 -2.47 -0.66 22.13
N LYS A 202 -3.49 -0.18 22.85
CA LYS A 202 -4.70 -0.94 23.14
C LYS A 202 -5.46 -1.26 21.84
N LYS A 203 -5.71 -0.24 21.00
CA LYS A 203 -6.36 -0.42 19.69
C LYS A 203 -5.63 -1.44 18.80
N GLU A 204 -4.30 -1.39 18.78
CA GLU A 204 -3.50 -2.32 17.97
C GLU A 204 -3.52 -3.76 18.49
N ARG A 205 -3.68 -3.97 19.80
CA ARG A 205 -3.89 -5.30 20.39
C ARG A 205 -5.26 -5.86 20.03
N ASP A 206 -6.29 -5.03 20.07
CA ASP A 206 -7.67 -5.41 19.77
C ASP A 206 -7.89 -5.65 18.26
N LEU A 207 -6.98 -5.18 17.41
CA LEU A 207 -6.98 -5.23 15.92
C LEU A 207 -8.15 -4.54 15.22
N TYR A 208 -9.23 -4.23 15.94
CA TYR A 208 -10.42 -3.59 15.40
C TYR A 208 -10.79 -2.34 16.21
N VAL A 209 -11.32 -1.34 15.52
CA VAL A 209 -11.79 -0.09 16.10
C VAL A 209 -13.26 0.10 15.76
N GLN A 210 -14.09 0.30 16.79
CA GLN A 210 -15.49 0.66 16.62
C GLN A 210 -15.64 2.18 16.50
N VAL A 211 -16.40 2.61 15.50
CA VAL A 211 -16.60 4.02 15.14
C VAL A 211 -18.09 4.29 15.05
N LYS A 212 -18.58 5.35 15.68
CA LYS A 212 -20.00 5.73 15.61
C LYS A 212 -20.37 6.15 14.20
N SER A 213 -21.46 5.60 13.66
CA SER A 213 -22.01 5.98 12.36
C SER A 213 -22.60 7.39 12.41
N ILE A 214 -22.45 8.16 11.32
CA ILE A 214 -23.07 9.48 11.15
C ILE A 214 -24.52 9.43 10.63
N GLU A 215 -24.98 8.27 10.19
CA GLU A 215 -26.33 8.09 9.66
C GLU A 215 -27.37 8.26 10.77
N ARG A 216 -28.37 9.12 10.56
CA ARG A 216 -29.47 9.34 11.49
C ARG A 216 -30.43 8.13 11.51
N SER A 217 -30.19 7.16 12.38
CA SER A 217 -31.15 6.08 12.62
C SER A 217 -32.27 6.56 13.57
N GLN A 218 -33.51 6.67 13.11
CA GLN A 218 -34.66 6.82 14.00
C GLN A 218 -34.88 5.52 14.77
N SER A 219 -34.75 5.56 16.10
CA SER A 219 -34.96 4.40 16.96
C SER A 219 -36.44 4.09 17.08
N THR A 220 -37.00 3.38 16.10
CA THR A 220 -38.36 2.85 16.17
C THR A 220 -38.40 1.58 17.02
N GLU A 221 -39.56 1.23 17.57
CA GLU A 221 -39.76 0.00 18.35
C GLU A 221 -39.28 -1.26 17.59
N LEU A 222 -39.48 -1.29 16.27
CA LEU A 222 -39.00 -2.36 15.38
C LEU A 222 -37.47 -2.48 15.35
N VAL A 223 -36.74 -1.36 15.36
CA VAL A 223 -35.27 -1.35 15.38
C VAL A 223 -34.76 -1.95 16.69
N THR A 224 -35.37 -1.60 17.82
CA THR A 224 -35.03 -2.19 19.13
C THR A 224 -35.26 -3.70 19.13
N ILE A 225 -36.43 -4.15 18.64
CA ILE A 225 -36.73 -5.59 18.51
C ILE A 225 -35.68 -6.29 17.64
N TYR A 226 -35.26 -5.70 16.52
CA TYR A 226 -34.23 -6.29 15.66
C TYR A 226 -32.86 -6.34 16.34
N ARG A 227 -32.49 -5.32 17.13
CA ARG A 227 -31.24 -5.27 17.89
C ARG A 227 -31.20 -6.35 18.98
N ASP A 228 -32.27 -6.50 19.76
CA ASP A 228 -32.35 -7.50 20.83
C ASP A 228 -32.29 -8.93 20.27
N LYS A 229 -33.02 -9.15 19.17
CA LYS A 229 -33.00 -10.39 18.40
C LYS A 229 -31.62 -10.70 17.84
N LEU A 230 -30.93 -9.71 17.28
CA LEU A 230 -29.57 -9.86 16.79
C LEU A 230 -28.58 -10.15 17.92
N ALA A 231 -28.69 -9.46 19.07
CA ALA A 231 -27.83 -9.67 20.23
C ALA A 231 -27.97 -11.09 20.80
N THR A 232 -29.20 -11.58 20.91
CA THR A 232 -29.50 -12.95 21.35
C THR A 232 -28.87 -13.98 20.42
N LEU A 233 -29.02 -13.77 19.10
CA LEU A 233 -28.48 -14.63 18.07
C LEU A 233 -26.94 -14.62 18.04
N GLN A 234 -26.31 -13.45 18.22
CA GLN A 234 -24.85 -13.33 18.36
C GLN A 234 -24.34 -14.09 19.60
N SER A 235 -25.00 -13.92 20.76
CA SER A 235 -24.64 -14.64 22.00
C SER A 235 -24.73 -16.16 21.84
N ASN A 236 -25.75 -16.65 21.14
CA ASN A 236 -25.90 -18.08 20.84
C ASN A 236 -24.78 -18.57 19.90
N TRP A 237 -24.47 -17.80 18.84
CA TRP A 237 -23.38 -18.14 17.92
C TRP A 237 -22.03 -18.19 18.61
N GLU A 238 -21.73 -17.28 19.54
CA GLU A 238 -20.49 -17.30 20.30
C GLU A 238 -20.23 -18.64 21.00
N LYS A 239 -21.27 -19.18 21.67
CA LYS A 239 -21.18 -20.49 22.35
C LYS A 239 -21.02 -21.64 21.35
N VAL A 240 -21.78 -21.62 20.26
CA VAL A 240 -21.73 -22.64 19.20
C VAL A 240 -20.35 -22.67 18.55
N ILE A 241 -19.76 -21.51 18.25
CA ILE A 241 -18.45 -21.39 17.61
C ILE A 241 -17.36 -22.02 18.48
N ILE A 242 -17.33 -21.72 19.79
CA ILE A 242 -16.33 -22.28 20.70
C ILE A 242 -16.42 -23.81 20.73
N ASN A 243 -17.63 -24.34 20.91
CA ASN A 243 -17.85 -25.79 21.00
C ASN A 243 -17.50 -26.49 19.69
N ALA A 244 -17.92 -25.93 18.55
CA ALA A 244 -17.63 -26.47 17.23
C ALA A 244 -16.12 -26.45 16.93
N PHE A 245 -15.44 -25.34 17.23
CA PHE A 245 -14.00 -25.23 17.04
C PHE A 245 -13.24 -26.28 17.84
N GLN A 246 -13.57 -26.46 19.12
CA GLN A 246 -12.94 -27.47 19.98
C GLN A 246 -13.19 -28.89 19.47
N ARG A 247 -14.43 -29.21 19.09
CA ARG A 247 -14.82 -30.51 18.54
C ARG A 247 -14.07 -30.81 17.23
N ASP A 248 -14.07 -29.86 16.30
CA ASP A 248 -13.46 -30.05 14.98
C ASP A 248 -11.92 -30.09 15.08
N LEU A 249 -11.32 -29.33 16.02
CA LEU A 249 -9.90 -29.40 16.34
C LEU A 249 -9.51 -30.77 16.93
N ALA A 250 -10.33 -31.31 17.83
CA ALA A 250 -10.13 -32.64 18.40
C ALA A 250 -10.26 -33.74 17.34
N GLY A 251 -11.24 -33.63 16.43
CA GLY A 251 -11.37 -34.53 15.29
C GLY A 251 -10.18 -34.46 14.33
N LEU A 252 -9.65 -33.26 14.10
CA LEU A 252 -8.45 -33.08 13.28
C LEU A 252 -7.20 -33.67 13.96
N HIS A 253 -7.10 -33.57 15.28
CA HIS A 253 -6.04 -34.22 16.05
C HIS A 253 -6.11 -35.76 15.99
N SER A 254 -7.30 -36.35 16.16
CA SER A 254 -7.46 -37.81 16.13
C SER A 254 -7.18 -38.40 14.75
N LEU A 255 -7.64 -37.74 13.68
CA LEU A 255 -7.31 -38.13 12.30
C LEU A 255 -5.79 -38.15 12.08
N GLN A 256 -5.07 -37.18 12.63
CA GLN A 256 -3.61 -37.09 12.49
C GLN A 256 -2.86 -38.14 13.29
N GLN A 257 -3.37 -38.55 14.45
CA GLN A 257 -2.80 -39.68 15.18
C GLN A 257 -2.95 -40.99 14.40
N ASN A 258 -4.06 -41.16 13.66
CA ASN A 258 -4.29 -42.33 12.83
C ASN A 258 -3.45 -42.34 11.53
N ILE A 259 -3.19 -41.17 10.94
CA ILE A 259 -2.33 -40.98 9.75
C ILE A 259 -0.84 -41.28 10.05
N ARG A 260 -0.43 -41.46 11.32
CA ARG A 260 0.93 -41.91 11.71
C ARG A 260 1.38 -43.20 11.00
N ARG A 261 0.45 -43.98 10.41
CA ARG A 261 0.76 -45.18 9.61
C ARG A 261 1.16 -44.91 8.14
N CYS A 262 0.91 -43.71 7.59
CA CYS A 262 1.12 -43.41 6.15
C CYS A 262 2.11 -42.25 5.85
N GLY A 263 2.77 -41.66 6.86
CA GLY A 263 3.79 -40.62 6.69
C GLY A 263 3.41 -39.28 7.37
N TYR A 264 4.37 -38.62 8.02
CA TYR A 264 4.10 -37.33 8.71
C TYR A 264 4.12 -36.16 7.73
N GLU A 265 3.04 -36.02 6.96
CA GLU A 265 2.83 -34.93 6.03
C GLU A 265 2.50 -33.59 6.74
N LEU A 266 2.83 -32.49 6.07
CA LEU A 266 2.52 -31.13 6.53
C LEU A 266 1.01 -30.91 6.60
N ASN A 267 0.56 -30.36 7.73
CA ASN A 267 -0.86 -30.21 8.05
C ASN A 267 -1.11 -28.90 8.82
N ILE A 268 -2.38 -28.53 8.97
CA ILE A 268 -2.77 -27.25 9.58
C ILE A 268 -2.91 -27.28 11.11
N TYR A 269 -2.78 -28.44 11.77
CA TYR A 269 -3.09 -28.57 13.21
C TYR A 269 -2.26 -27.63 14.09
N PRO A 270 -0.91 -27.58 13.99
CA PRO A 270 -0.13 -26.70 14.85
C PRO A 270 -0.56 -25.24 14.73
N TYR A 271 -0.90 -24.79 13.52
CA TYR A 271 -1.36 -23.43 13.26
C TYR A 271 -2.73 -23.10 13.88
N LEU A 272 -3.57 -24.11 14.14
CA LEU A 272 -4.86 -23.94 14.81
C LEU A 272 -4.75 -23.98 16.34
N THR A 273 -3.59 -24.37 16.88
CA THR A 273 -3.33 -24.44 18.33
C THR A 273 -2.63 -23.19 18.88
N VAL A 274 -2.29 -22.23 18.03
CA VAL A 274 -1.51 -21.04 18.41
C VAL A 274 -2.30 -20.05 19.27
N LEU A 275 -3.63 -20.02 19.15
CA LEU A 275 -4.53 -19.10 19.85
C LEU A 275 -5.53 -19.86 20.72
N ASN A 276 -6.14 -19.14 21.66
CA ASN A 276 -7.20 -19.69 22.48
C ASN A 276 -8.53 -19.75 21.70
N ALA A 277 -9.43 -20.66 22.07
CA ALA A 277 -10.73 -20.80 21.41
C ALA A 277 -11.56 -19.51 21.41
N SER A 278 -11.44 -18.69 22.46
CA SER A 278 -12.09 -17.37 22.54
C SER A 278 -11.62 -16.42 21.44
N GLU A 279 -10.34 -16.46 21.06
CA GLU A 279 -9.80 -15.58 20.02
C GLU A 279 -10.30 -16.01 18.64
N TYR A 280 -10.40 -17.33 18.38
CA TYR A 280 -11.02 -17.85 17.17
C TYR A 280 -12.50 -17.47 17.08
N LYS A 281 -13.22 -17.47 18.20
CA LYS A 281 -14.59 -16.96 18.29
C LYS A 281 -14.68 -15.50 17.83
N ASP A 282 -13.81 -14.62 18.33
CA ASP A 282 -13.81 -13.22 17.89
C ASP A 282 -13.49 -13.05 16.40
N ILE A 283 -12.51 -13.82 15.89
CA ILE A 283 -12.15 -13.84 14.46
C ILE A 283 -13.35 -14.26 13.61
N ILE A 284 -14.02 -15.36 13.97
CA ILE A 284 -15.18 -15.87 13.23
C ILE A 284 -16.36 -14.90 13.32
N MET A 285 -16.64 -14.34 14.51
CA MET A 285 -17.74 -13.39 14.69
C MET A 285 -17.55 -12.12 13.86
N ASN A 286 -16.32 -11.63 13.75
CA ASN A 286 -16.02 -10.48 12.88
C ASN A 286 -16.20 -10.83 11.40
N GLU A 287 -15.80 -12.02 10.97
CA GLU A 287 -16.03 -12.48 9.59
C GLU A 287 -17.53 -12.65 9.29
N ILE A 288 -18.31 -13.19 10.22
CA ILE A 288 -19.77 -13.30 10.12
C ILE A 288 -20.41 -11.92 9.92
N ARG A 289 -20.00 -10.92 10.71
CA ARG A 289 -20.49 -9.54 10.54
C ARG A 289 -20.15 -8.99 9.16
N LYS A 290 -18.89 -9.10 8.73
CA LYS A 290 -18.42 -8.66 7.42
C LYS A 290 -19.18 -9.33 6.26
N LEU A 291 -19.41 -10.64 6.33
CA LEU A 291 -20.16 -11.38 5.31
C LEU A 291 -21.63 -10.97 5.26
N ALA A 292 -22.21 -10.70 6.42
CA ALA A 292 -23.63 -10.39 6.54
C ALA A 292 -23.96 -8.91 6.21
N GLU A 293 -22.99 -8.01 6.38
CA GLU A 293 -23.01 -6.62 5.89
C GLU A 293 -22.66 -6.52 4.39
N GLY A 294 -22.17 -7.60 3.79
CA GLY A 294 -21.78 -7.65 2.38
C GLY A 294 -22.92 -7.31 1.42
N SER A 295 -22.57 -6.63 0.32
CA SER A 295 -23.56 -6.25 -0.70
C SER A 295 -24.16 -7.46 -1.43
N ASP A 296 -25.41 -7.33 -1.89
CA ASP A 296 -26.05 -8.33 -2.75
C ASP A 296 -25.32 -8.46 -4.11
N SER A 297 -24.71 -7.38 -4.61
CA SER A 297 -24.11 -7.28 -5.95
C SER A 297 -22.67 -7.79 -6.05
N TYR A 298 -21.91 -7.75 -4.96
CA TYR A 298 -20.51 -8.14 -4.91
C TYR A 298 -20.25 -9.16 -3.79
N SER A 299 -19.48 -10.20 -4.10
CA SER A 299 -18.85 -11.08 -3.12
C SER A 299 -17.43 -11.37 -3.60
N PRO A 300 -16.43 -11.35 -2.69
CA PRO A 300 -15.13 -11.93 -2.98
C PRO A 300 -15.25 -13.42 -3.33
N THR A 301 -14.26 -13.95 -4.04
CA THR A 301 -14.17 -15.40 -4.27
C THR A 301 -13.82 -16.11 -2.97
N ILE A 302 -14.29 -17.34 -2.81
CA ILE A 302 -14.07 -18.13 -1.58
C ILE A 302 -12.58 -18.29 -1.20
N SER A 303 -11.69 -18.37 -2.19
CA SER A 303 -10.24 -18.43 -1.97
C SER A 303 -9.66 -17.15 -1.34
N VAL A 304 -10.22 -15.98 -1.66
CA VAL A 304 -9.80 -14.71 -1.07
C VAL A 304 -10.28 -14.65 0.37
N LEU A 305 -11.55 -15.02 0.61
CA LEU A 305 -12.14 -15.10 1.93
C LEU A 305 -11.34 -16.02 2.88
N TYR A 306 -11.01 -17.23 2.44
CA TYR A 306 -10.20 -18.17 3.23
C TYR A 306 -8.84 -17.58 3.59
N ARG A 307 -8.16 -16.98 2.60
CA ARG A 307 -6.83 -16.41 2.83
C ARG A 307 -6.87 -15.23 3.80
N GLU A 308 -7.87 -14.36 3.68
CA GLU A 308 -8.05 -13.21 4.58
C GLU A 308 -8.29 -13.68 6.01
N LEU A 309 -9.19 -14.64 6.21
CA LEU A 309 -9.48 -15.20 7.53
C LEU A 309 -8.26 -15.89 8.15
N GLY A 310 -7.52 -16.67 7.36
CA GLY A 310 -6.25 -17.27 7.79
C GLY A 310 -5.18 -16.22 8.14
N SER A 311 -5.15 -15.08 7.43
CA SER A 311 -4.23 -13.98 7.75
C SER A 311 -4.58 -13.30 9.08
N GLN A 312 -5.86 -13.25 9.49
CA GLN A 312 -6.24 -12.72 10.81
C GLN A 312 -5.66 -13.58 11.94
N VAL A 313 -5.70 -14.91 11.80
CA VAL A 313 -5.06 -15.84 12.74
C VAL A 313 -3.56 -15.61 12.81
N ARG A 314 -2.90 -15.48 11.65
CA ARG A 314 -1.45 -15.19 11.57
C ARG A 314 -1.09 -13.88 12.28
N LEU A 315 -1.86 -12.82 12.08
CA LEU A 315 -1.58 -11.51 12.70
C LEU A 315 -1.69 -11.57 14.23
N ARG A 316 -2.71 -12.25 14.77
CA ARG A 316 -2.83 -12.46 16.23
C ARG A 316 -1.68 -13.31 16.78
N TYR A 317 -1.27 -14.35 16.05
CA TYR A 317 -0.09 -15.15 16.42
C TYR A 317 1.19 -14.30 16.47
N GLU A 318 1.46 -13.49 15.45
CA GLU A 318 2.63 -12.60 15.43
C GLU A 318 2.61 -11.62 16.62
N ASN A 319 1.45 -11.06 16.95
CA ASN A 319 1.30 -10.19 18.12
C ASN A 319 1.53 -10.93 19.44
N LYS A 320 1.03 -12.16 19.57
CA LYS A 320 1.23 -13.01 20.74
C LYS A 320 2.71 -13.34 20.95
N VAL A 321 3.41 -13.78 19.92
CA VAL A 321 4.86 -14.07 19.98
C VAL A 321 5.65 -12.84 20.43
N LYS A 322 5.36 -11.66 19.86
CA LYS A 322 6.00 -10.40 20.29
C LYS A 322 5.73 -10.06 21.76
N CYS A 323 4.54 -10.36 22.27
CA CYS A 323 4.20 -10.13 23.66
C CYS A 323 4.93 -11.11 24.60
N ASP A 324 4.91 -12.40 24.26
CA ASP A 324 5.52 -13.48 25.04
C ASP A 324 7.04 -13.30 25.16
N GLU A 325 7.68 -12.74 24.13
CA GLU A 325 9.13 -12.45 24.12
C GLU A 325 9.52 -11.15 24.82
N GLY A 326 8.56 -10.38 25.36
CA GLY A 326 8.84 -9.12 26.09
C GLY A 326 9.15 -7.90 25.22
N LEU A 327 8.98 -8.00 23.90
CA LEU A 327 9.32 -6.94 22.93
C LEU A 327 8.53 -5.65 23.17
N LEU A 328 7.27 -5.77 23.59
CA LEU A 328 6.36 -4.64 23.75
C LEU A 328 6.81 -3.67 24.86
N ASN A 329 7.37 -4.19 25.95
CA ASN A 329 7.89 -3.35 27.03
C ASN A 329 9.13 -2.56 26.58
N LYS A 330 9.98 -3.20 25.79
CA LYS A 330 11.15 -2.56 25.17
C LYS A 330 10.75 -1.48 24.17
N LEU A 331 9.79 -1.78 23.29
CA LEU A 331 9.23 -0.81 22.33
C LEU A 331 8.62 0.40 23.03
N LYS A 332 7.89 0.20 24.14
CA LYS A 332 7.37 1.29 24.96
C LYS A 332 8.47 2.20 25.48
N GLY A 333 9.57 1.65 26.00
CA GLY A 333 10.71 2.44 26.47
C GLY A 333 11.33 3.31 25.37
N ILE A 334 11.61 2.69 24.22
CA ILE A 334 12.20 3.36 23.05
C ILE A 334 11.29 4.46 22.52
N TYR A 335 9.99 4.15 22.36
CA TYR A 335 9.04 5.09 21.81
C TYR A 335 8.88 6.33 22.72
N LEU A 336 8.87 6.15 24.04
CA LEU A 336 8.75 7.28 24.98
C LEU A 336 9.98 8.20 24.98
N GLU A 337 11.19 7.67 24.75
CA GLU A 337 12.39 8.51 24.57
C GLU A 337 12.38 9.20 23.20
N TYR A 338 11.98 8.49 22.14
CA TYR A 338 11.78 9.06 20.81
C TYR A 338 10.73 10.18 20.81
N SER A 339 9.62 10.00 21.52
CA SER A 339 8.52 10.95 21.53
C SER A 339 8.89 12.27 22.22
N ARG A 340 9.74 12.22 23.26
CA ARG A 340 10.34 13.41 23.87
C ARG A 340 11.17 14.21 22.86
N TRP A 341 11.98 13.53 22.07
CA TRP A 341 12.74 14.18 21.00
C TRP A 341 11.83 14.72 19.90
N TYR A 342 10.82 13.96 19.49
CA TYR A 342 9.89 14.39 18.44
C TYR A 342 9.16 15.67 18.82
N LEU A 343 8.79 15.88 20.09
CA LEU A 343 8.16 17.14 20.54
C LEU A 343 9.15 18.31 20.65
N GLY A 344 10.44 18.05 20.85
CA GLY A 344 11.47 19.08 21.07
C GLY A 344 12.86 18.70 20.56
N PRO A 345 13.09 18.63 19.23
CA PRO A 345 14.33 18.11 18.65
C PRO A 345 15.54 19.01 18.88
N ARG A 346 15.32 20.31 19.17
CA ARG A 346 16.36 21.34 19.37
C ARG A 346 17.38 20.98 20.46
N ALA A 347 16.98 20.22 21.47
CA ALA A 347 17.85 19.89 22.60
C ALA A 347 18.94 18.83 22.27
N ASP A 348 18.77 18.06 21.20
CA ASP A 348 19.53 16.82 20.97
C ASP A 348 20.49 16.89 19.75
N ASN A 349 20.55 18.02 19.05
CA ASN A 349 21.32 18.23 17.80
C ASN A 349 21.07 17.18 16.67
N CYS A 350 20.05 16.33 16.82
CA CYS A 350 19.69 15.26 15.88
C CYS A 350 18.47 15.68 15.05
N ILE A 351 18.65 15.76 13.73
CA ILE A 351 17.64 16.29 12.79
C ILE A 351 16.61 15.23 12.39
N LEU A 352 17.05 14.01 12.10
CA LEU A 352 16.21 12.98 11.46
C LEU A 352 15.58 12.01 12.46
N GLY A 353 14.31 11.67 12.26
CA GLY A 353 13.57 10.72 13.11
C GLY A 353 14.20 9.32 13.15
N ARG A 354 14.65 8.81 12.00
CA ARG A 354 15.35 7.52 11.92
C ARG A 354 16.66 7.53 12.71
N HIS A 355 17.43 8.62 12.67
CA HIS A 355 18.68 8.72 13.42
C HIS A 355 18.41 8.64 14.92
N LYS A 356 17.44 9.42 15.41
CA LYS A 356 17.08 9.37 16.83
C LYS A 356 16.58 7.98 17.22
N TRP A 357 15.67 7.40 16.43
CA TRP A 357 15.15 6.07 16.69
C TRP A 357 16.27 5.02 16.78
N LYS A 358 17.20 5.00 15.82
CA LYS A 358 18.35 4.09 15.83
C LYS A 358 19.29 4.32 17.02
N THR A 359 19.56 5.57 17.38
CA THR A 359 20.40 5.91 18.54
C THR A 359 19.76 5.44 19.84
N VAL A 360 18.45 5.67 20.02
CA VAL A 360 17.70 5.20 21.19
C VAL A 360 17.65 3.67 21.20
N ALA A 361 17.28 3.03 20.09
CA ALA A 361 17.27 1.57 19.96
C ALA A 361 18.63 0.94 20.30
N HIS A 362 19.72 1.61 19.94
CA HIS A 362 21.08 1.18 20.28
C HIS A 362 21.40 1.32 21.78
N LYS A 363 20.78 2.23 22.53
CA LYS A 363 20.87 2.23 24.00
C LYS A 363 20.16 1.02 24.60
N TYR A 364 19.02 0.65 24.03
CA TYR A 364 18.23 -0.51 24.44
C TYR A 364 18.70 -1.81 23.76
N GLN A 365 19.99 -2.16 23.84
CA GLN A 365 20.49 -3.40 23.22
C GLN A 365 20.15 -4.68 23.98
N GLN A 366 19.88 -4.58 25.29
CA GLN A 366 19.58 -5.73 26.14
C GLN A 366 18.22 -6.37 25.79
N GLY A 367 18.09 -7.66 26.03
CA GLY A 367 16.88 -8.45 25.77
C GLY A 367 16.57 -8.67 24.28
N PRO A 368 15.29 -8.78 23.89
CA PRO A 368 14.90 -9.21 22.55
C PRO A 368 15.24 -8.15 21.49
N SER A 369 15.59 -8.60 20.28
CA SER A 369 15.75 -7.72 19.12
C SER A 369 14.42 -7.06 18.74
N LEU A 370 14.47 -5.80 18.28
CA LEU A 370 13.28 -5.06 17.84
C LEU A 370 12.54 -5.72 16.67
N GLU A 371 13.27 -6.50 15.87
CA GLU A 371 12.77 -7.16 14.68
C GLU A 371 12.95 -8.68 14.82
N PRO A 372 12.00 -9.39 15.46
CA PRO A 372 12.07 -10.83 15.53
C PRO A 372 11.99 -11.44 14.12
N ASP A 373 12.85 -12.41 13.81
CA ASP A 373 12.78 -13.15 12.54
C ASP A 373 11.65 -14.19 12.63
N ILE A 374 10.41 -13.77 12.41
CA ILE A 374 9.22 -14.64 12.38
C ILE A 374 8.96 -15.08 10.93
N PRO A 375 9.00 -16.38 10.62
CA PRO A 375 8.70 -16.86 9.27
C PRO A 375 7.27 -16.52 8.82
N SER A 376 7.15 -15.99 7.60
CA SER A 376 5.83 -15.72 7.02
C SER A 376 5.10 -17.02 6.69
N TRP A 377 3.81 -17.10 7.02
CA TRP A 377 3.00 -18.27 6.65
C TRP A 377 2.69 -18.29 5.15
N PRO A 378 2.91 -19.43 4.47
CA PRO A 378 2.59 -19.58 3.05
C PRO A 378 1.10 -19.43 2.70
N PRO A 379 0.76 -19.02 1.46
CA PRO A 379 -0.63 -18.84 1.03
C PRO A 379 -1.51 -20.10 1.15
N ASN A 380 -0.97 -21.28 0.83
CA ASN A 380 -1.67 -22.58 0.98
C ASN A 380 -2.03 -22.89 2.45
N VAL A 381 -1.15 -22.53 3.40
CA VAL A 381 -1.43 -22.66 4.85
C VAL A 381 -2.57 -21.74 5.25
N LEU A 382 -2.52 -20.47 4.84
CA LEU A 382 -3.58 -19.50 5.13
C LEU A 382 -4.94 -19.95 4.54
N LEU A 383 -4.94 -20.49 3.32
CA LEU A 383 -6.13 -21.07 2.70
C LEU A 383 -6.67 -22.27 3.49
N GLY A 384 -5.80 -23.16 3.97
CA GLY A 384 -6.19 -24.32 4.76
C GLY A 384 -6.82 -23.94 6.10
N ILE A 385 -6.22 -22.99 6.82
CA ILE A 385 -6.76 -22.43 8.07
C ILE A 385 -8.11 -21.75 7.82
N GLY A 386 -8.19 -20.91 6.79
CA GLY A 386 -9.43 -20.24 6.41
C GLY A 386 -10.55 -21.21 6.06
N LYS A 387 -10.25 -22.24 5.27
CA LYS A 387 -11.21 -23.29 4.92
C LYS A 387 -11.73 -24.03 6.16
N PHE A 388 -10.85 -24.34 7.11
CA PHE A 388 -11.25 -24.97 8.38
C PHE A 388 -12.25 -24.09 9.15
N LEU A 389 -11.96 -22.80 9.31
CA LEU A 389 -12.83 -21.87 10.02
C LEU A 389 -14.15 -21.59 9.27
N TYR A 390 -14.11 -21.50 7.93
CA TYR A 390 -15.32 -21.35 7.13
C TYR A 390 -16.22 -22.58 7.16
N ASN A 391 -15.68 -23.79 7.30
CA ASN A 391 -16.52 -24.97 7.48
C ASN A 391 -17.39 -24.86 8.74
N ILE A 392 -16.86 -24.25 9.82
CA ILE A 392 -17.63 -23.95 11.03
C ILE A 392 -18.72 -22.92 10.71
N ILE A 393 -18.38 -21.83 10.02
CA ILE A 393 -19.33 -20.78 9.60
C ILE A 393 -20.50 -21.38 8.79
N MET A 394 -20.19 -22.24 7.81
CA MET A 394 -21.19 -22.77 6.88
C MET A 394 -22.07 -23.87 7.51
N ARG A 395 -21.56 -24.65 8.47
CA ARG A 395 -22.27 -25.81 9.04
C ARG A 395 -23.02 -25.49 10.33
N GLU A 396 -22.40 -24.71 11.22
CA GLU A 396 -22.84 -24.55 12.60
C GLU A 396 -23.65 -23.27 12.81
N ILE A 397 -23.35 -22.22 12.05
CA ILE A 397 -24.03 -20.93 12.18
C ILE A 397 -25.39 -21.02 11.50
N LYS A 398 -26.45 -21.00 12.30
CA LYS A 398 -27.84 -21.14 11.87
C LYS A 398 -28.68 -19.95 12.29
N VAL A 399 -29.72 -19.65 11.51
CA VAL A 399 -30.74 -18.63 11.78
C VAL A 399 -32.09 -19.32 11.80
N ASP A 400 -32.93 -18.99 12.78
CA ASP A 400 -34.33 -19.40 12.77
C ASP A 400 -35.13 -18.57 11.75
N VAL A 401 -35.73 -19.23 10.77
CA VAL A 401 -36.53 -18.57 9.71
C VAL A 401 -37.80 -17.91 10.28
N ASN A 402 -38.32 -18.46 11.39
CA ASN A 402 -39.54 -17.98 12.01
C ASN A 402 -39.31 -16.86 13.02
N MET A 403 -38.06 -16.48 13.29
CA MET A 403 -37.64 -15.47 14.26
C MET A 403 -38.31 -14.10 14.11
N LEU A 404 -38.75 -13.71 12.91
CA LEU A 404 -39.45 -12.44 12.67
C LEU A 404 -40.99 -12.57 12.60
N ARG A 405 -41.55 -13.78 12.70
CA ARG A 405 -43.00 -14.02 12.68
C ARG A 405 -43.56 -13.91 14.11
N LYS A 406 -44.68 -13.19 14.29
CA LYS A 406 -45.28 -12.94 15.61
C LYS A 406 -45.96 -14.18 16.24
N ASN A 407 -46.37 -15.18 15.43
CA ASN A 407 -47.23 -16.30 15.86
C ASN A 407 -46.62 -17.70 15.58
N SER A 408 -45.30 -17.87 15.70
CA SER A 408 -44.67 -19.17 15.43
C SER A 408 -43.89 -19.66 16.65
N ASN A 409 -44.36 -20.74 17.26
CA ASN A 409 -43.68 -21.45 18.35
C ASN A 409 -42.75 -22.58 17.84
N GLN A 410 -42.61 -22.73 16.52
CA GLN A 410 -41.76 -23.77 15.92
C GLN A 410 -40.47 -23.17 15.40
N GLU A 411 -39.35 -23.51 16.02
CA GLU A 411 -38.02 -23.12 15.55
C GLU A 411 -37.66 -23.91 14.29
N ARG A 412 -37.30 -23.19 13.22
CA ARG A 412 -36.78 -23.80 11.99
C ARG A 412 -35.41 -23.21 11.69
N LEU A 413 -34.38 -23.88 12.20
CA LEU A 413 -32.98 -23.50 12.02
C LEU A 413 -32.48 -23.87 10.63
N LEU A 414 -32.10 -22.87 9.84
CA LEU A 414 -31.39 -23.04 8.55
C LEU A 414 -29.99 -22.44 8.62
N PRO A 415 -29.03 -22.89 7.78
CA PRO A 415 -27.73 -22.25 7.69
C PRO A 415 -27.83 -20.75 7.44
N ALA A 416 -27.05 -19.98 8.20
CA ALA A 416 -26.99 -18.52 8.09
C ALA A 416 -26.33 -18.05 6.80
N PHE A 417 -25.49 -18.90 6.19
CA PHE A 417 -24.73 -18.63 4.98
C PHE A 417 -24.84 -19.80 4.00
N TYR A 418 -24.83 -19.51 2.71
CA TYR A 418 -24.90 -20.51 1.65
C TYR A 418 -23.98 -20.15 0.48
N THR A 419 -23.55 -21.19 -0.25
CA THR A 419 -22.68 -21.03 -1.42
C THR A 419 -23.50 -20.78 -2.68
N VAL A 420 -23.08 -19.81 -3.48
CA VAL A 420 -23.66 -19.47 -4.77
C VAL A 420 -22.60 -19.58 -5.86
N TYR A 421 -22.97 -20.17 -7.01
CA TYR A 421 -22.11 -20.27 -8.17
C TYR A 421 -22.54 -19.25 -9.23
N LYS A 422 -21.62 -18.34 -9.58
CA LYS A 422 -21.87 -17.31 -10.58
C LYS A 422 -21.01 -17.56 -11.81
N TYR A 423 -21.65 -17.67 -12.98
CA TYR A 423 -20.96 -17.76 -14.26
C TYR A 423 -20.42 -16.38 -14.65
N SER A 424 -19.10 -16.24 -14.67
CA SER A 424 -18.38 -15.15 -15.33
C SER A 424 -17.99 -15.62 -16.74
N ASN A 425 -17.80 -14.71 -17.70
CA ASN A 425 -17.53 -15.02 -19.12
C ASN A 425 -16.44 -16.09 -19.39
N HIS A 426 -15.55 -16.40 -18.43
CA HIS A 426 -14.48 -17.39 -18.58
C HIS A 426 -14.32 -18.38 -17.39
N ALA A 427 -15.13 -18.30 -16.33
CA ALA A 427 -15.01 -19.18 -15.16
C ALA A 427 -16.26 -19.15 -14.25
N VAL A 428 -16.54 -20.27 -13.59
CA VAL A 428 -17.52 -20.33 -12.49
C VAL A 428 -16.85 -19.81 -11.22
N LYS A 429 -17.43 -18.79 -10.61
CA LYS A 429 -16.98 -18.25 -9.32
C LYS A 429 -17.86 -18.76 -8.20
N GLU A 430 -17.22 -19.32 -7.18
CA GLU A 430 -17.86 -19.71 -5.93
C GLU A 430 -17.86 -18.51 -4.96
N GLU A 431 -19.05 -18.12 -4.52
CA GLU A 431 -19.32 -16.98 -3.64
C GLU A 431 -20.09 -17.45 -2.39
N VAL A 432 -19.89 -16.78 -1.25
CA VAL A 432 -20.64 -17.05 0.00
C VAL A 432 -21.60 -15.90 0.24
N LYS A 433 -22.88 -16.20 0.48
CA LYS A 433 -23.92 -15.19 0.71
C LYS A 433 -24.67 -15.44 2.02
N PRO A 434 -25.04 -14.37 2.76
CA PRO A 434 -25.88 -14.50 3.93
C PRO A 434 -27.31 -14.86 3.55
N HIS A 435 -28.01 -15.59 4.41
CA HIS A 435 -29.43 -15.85 4.28
C HIS A 435 -30.20 -14.51 4.20
N PRO A 436 -31.18 -14.33 3.29
CA PRO A 436 -31.88 -13.06 3.10
C PRO A 436 -32.51 -12.52 4.40
N LEU A 437 -32.95 -13.41 5.29
CA LEU A 437 -33.45 -13.04 6.61
C LEU A 437 -32.39 -12.37 7.48
N LEU A 438 -31.16 -12.88 7.50
CA LEU A 438 -30.04 -12.33 8.25
C LEU A 438 -29.66 -10.95 7.70
N ALA A 439 -29.54 -10.83 6.37
CA ALA A 439 -29.28 -9.55 5.72
C ALA A 439 -30.39 -8.53 5.98
N ARG A 440 -31.65 -8.96 6.08
CA ARG A 440 -32.79 -8.11 6.47
C ARG A 440 -32.73 -7.70 7.94
N LEU A 441 -32.40 -8.64 8.84
CA LEU A 441 -32.27 -8.39 10.27
C LEU A 441 -31.19 -7.35 10.56
N LEU A 442 -30.00 -7.51 9.95
CA LEU A 442 -28.89 -6.57 10.12
C LEU A 442 -29.18 -5.19 9.55
N ARG A 443 -29.71 -5.13 8.32
CA ARG A 443 -30.15 -3.85 7.72
C ARG A 443 -31.23 -3.17 8.57
N GLY A 444 -32.17 -3.94 9.12
CA GLY A 444 -33.23 -3.41 9.99
C GLY A 444 -32.75 -3.03 11.40
N ALA A 445 -31.68 -3.64 11.90
CA ALA A 445 -31.12 -3.31 13.21
C ALA A 445 -30.42 -1.94 13.23
N CYS A 446 -30.07 -1.37 12.06
CA CYS A 446 -29.44 -0.06 11.90
C CYS A 446 -28.39 0.19 12.98
N LEU A 447 -27.33 -0.62 13.01
CA LEU A 447 -26.34 -0.57 14.09
C LEU A 447 -25.71 0.83 14.16
N PRO A 448 -25.56 1.42 15.37
CA PRO A 448 -25.08 2.78 15.51
C PRO A 448 -23.55 2.91 15.35
N TYR A 449 -22.86 1.80 15.07
CA TYR A 449 -21.40 1.73 14.95
C TYR A 449 -20.99 0.94 13.71
N LEU A 450 -19.80 1.27 13.23
CA LEU A 450 -19.05 0.63 12.15
C LEU A 450 -17.77 0.04 12.75
N SER A 451 -17.25 -1.03 12.16
CA SER A 451 -16.04 -1.71 12.63
C SER A 451 -14.96 -1.66 11.56
N PHE A 452 -13.77 -1.17 11.90
CA PHE A 452 -12.62 -1.05 11.00
C PHE A 452 -11.43 -1.84 11.53
N ASN A 453 -10.55 -2.31 10.66
CA ASN A 453 -9.25 -2.83 11.10
C ASN A 453 -8.38 -1.66 11.59
N VAL A 454 -7.56 -1.88 12.62
CA VAL A 454 -6.65 -0.86 13.16
C VAL A 454 -5.70 -0.30 12.10
N THR A 455 -5.30 -1.10 11.10
CA THR A 455 -4.42 -0.63 10.03
C THR A 455 -5.14 0.23 8.98
N GLU A 456 -6.47 0.29 9.02
CA GLU A 456 -7.32 1.04 8.10
C GLU A 456 -7.71 2.42 8.64
N VAL A 457 -7.36 2.72 9.90
CA VAL A 457 -7.67 3.99 10.58
C VAL A 457 -6.39 4.78 10.89
N PRO A 458 -6.44 6.13 10.92
CA PRO A 458 -5.30 6.96 11.32
C PRO A 458 -4.78 6.66 12.72
N MET A 459 -3.49 6.95 12.96
CA MET A 459 -2.86 6.80 14.28
C MET A 459 -3.14 8.04 15.14
N VAL A 460 -3.34 7.85 16.45
CA VAL A 460 -3.47 8.98 17.42
C VAL A 460 -2.13 9.44 18.00
N ILE A 461 -1.02 8.90 17.48
CA ILE A 461 0.35 9.26 17.86
C ILE A 461 1.23 9.32 16.60
N PRO A 462 2.39 10.00 16.65
CA PRO A 462 3.38 9.96 15.58
C PRO A 462 3.77 8.51 15.23
N PRO A 463 3.81 8.13 13.94
CA PRO A 463 4.18 6.77 13.54
C PRO A 463 5.60 6.40 13.97
N VAL A 464 5.84 5.10 14.14
CA VAL A 464 7.20 4.58 14.30
C VAL A 464 7.99 4.85 13.01
N PRO A 465 9.16 5.50 13.06
CA PRO A 465 9.96 5.75 11.89
C PRO A 465 10.38 4.45 11.20
N TRP A 466 10.20 4.40 9.88
CA TRP A 466 10.87 3.46 8.99
C TRP A 466 12.36 3.50 9.26
N ASN A 467 12.88 2.36 9.72
CA ASN A 467 14.31 2.17 10.01
C ASN A 467 14.87 0.90 9.35
N SER A 468 13.97 0.03 8.87
CA SER A 468 14.25 -1.17 8.08
C SER A 468 13.04 -1.53 7.21
N LEU A 469 13.15 -2.60 6.44
CA LEU A 469 12.06 -3.14 5.61
C LEU A 469 10.89 -3.72 6.42
N GLN A 470 11.11 -4.04 7.71
CA GLN A 470 10.15 -4.73 8.57
C GLN A 470 9.65 -3.85 9.73
N SER A 471 10.28 -2.69 9.97
CA SER A 471 10.00 -1.80 11.09
C SER A 471 9.69 -0.39 10.61
N GLY A 472 8.44 0.03 10.81
CA GLY A 472 7.91 1.38 10.54
C GLY A 472 6.38 1.39 10.45
N GLY A 473 5.77 2.58 10.57
CA GLY A 473 4.33 2.77 10.56
C GLY A 473 3.69 2.59 11.95
N TYR A 474 2.80 1.60 12.10
CA TYR A 474 2.14 1.28 13.37
C TYR A 474 3.12 0.70 14.42
N VAL A 475 2.72 0.67 15.70
CA VAL A 475 3.61 0.30 16.82
C VAL A 475 3.87 -1.22 16.87
N ILE A 476 2.82 -2.01 16.79
CA ILE A 476 2.83 -3.48 16.85
C ILE A 476 2.35 -4.06 15.52
N ALA A 477 1.28 -3.48 14.97
CA ALA A 477 0.64 -3.97 13.77
C ALA A 477 1.62 -3.92 12.58
N LYS A 478 1.77 -5.05 11.89
CA LYS A 478 2.76 -5.17 10.82
C LYS A 478 2.34 -4.35 9.61
N THR A 479 3.17 -3.40 9.24
CA THR A 479 3.03 -2.61 8.00
C THR A 479 4.09 -3.05 7.00
N ASN A 480 3.70 -3.30 5.76
CA ASN A 480 4.67 -3.57 4.71
C ASN A 480 5.23 -2.26 4.16
N PHE A 481 6.56 -2.15 4.07
CA PHE A 481 7.25 -1.03 3.44
C PHE A 481 6.83 -0.84 1.97
N ILE A 482 6.71 -1.95 1.23
CA ILE A 482 6.20 -1.98 -0.14
C ILE A 482 4.90 -2.79 -0.24
N ARG A 483 3.87 -2.21 -0.86
CA ARG A 483 2.61 -2.85 -1.24
C ARG A 483 2.86 -3.80 -2.41
N LEU A 484 2.99 -5.10 -2.11
CA LEU A 484 3.22 -6.14 -3.09
C LEU A 484 2.16 -7.23 -2.99
N PRO A 485 1.75 -7.83 -4.13
CA PRO A 485 1.00 -9.07 -4.09
C PRO A 485 1.88 -10.18 -3.52
N HIS A 486 1.27 -11.18 -2.86
CA HIS A 486 2.01 -12.30 -2.27
C HIS A 486 2.89 -13.08 -3.25
N GLN A 487 2.59 -13.01 -4.54
CA GLN A 487 3.34 -13.69 -5.59
C GLN A 487 4.65 -12.97 -5.92
N ALA A 488 4.83 -11.70 -5.56
CA ALA A 488 5.99 -10.89 -5.95
C ALA A 488 7.19 -11.07 -5.00
N VAL A 489 7.87 -12.21 -5.09
CA VAL A 489 9.00 -12.61 -4.24
C VAL A 489 10.32 -11.99 -4.72
N LEU A 490 10.49 -11.75 -6.02
CA LEU A 490 11.74 -11.19 -6.57
C LEU A 490 12.02 -9.78 -6.04
N GLN A 491 11.00 -8.93 -5.94
CA GLN A 491 11.13 -7.59 -5.38
C GLN A 491 11.66 -7.63 -3.94
N TRP A 492 11.08 -8.49 -3.08
CA TRP A 492 11.56 -8.67 -1.71
C TRP A 492 12.99 -9.21 -1.65
N LYS A 493 13.36 -10.12 -2.56
CA LYS A 493 14.73 -10.61 -2.68
C LYS A 493 15.71 -9.46 -2.94
N ARG A 494 15.42 -8.59 -3.91
CA ARG A 494 16.28 -7.45 -4.24
C ARG A 494 16.39 -6.42 -3.12
N LEU A 495 15.30 -6.16 -2.41
CA LEU A 495 15.32 -5.26 -1.26
C LEU A 495 16.18 -5.81 -0.12
N ASN A 496 16.11 -7.12 0.15
CA ASN A 496 16.92 -7.75 1.19
C ASN A 496 18.41 -7.88 0.79
N GLU A 497 18.72 -8.00 -0.50
CA GLU A 497 20.10 -8.02 -1.03
C GLU A 497 20.74 -6.62 -1.06
N ALA A 498 19.93 -5.56 -1.17
CA ALA A 498 20.43 -4.19 -1.23
C ALA A 498 20.97 -3.72 0.13
N PRO A 499 22.11 -2.99 0.17
CA PRO A 499 22.59 -2.36 1.38
C PRO A 499 21.52 -1.43 1.97
N THR A 500 21.26 -1.55 3.28
CA THR A 500 20.20 -0.76 3.93
C THR A 500 20.45 0.75 3.81
N SER A 501 21.71 1.18 3.72
CA SER A 501 22.09 2.59 3.53
C SER A 501 21.56 3.20 2.24
N HIS A 502 21.35 2.40 1.19
CA HIS A 502 20.75 2.88 -0.06
C HIS A 502 19.25 3.18 0.08
N LEU A 503 18.59 2.59 1.07
CA LEU A 503 17.16 2.78 1.30
C LEU A 503 16.85 3.90 2.31
N PHE A 504 17.86 4.44 2.99
CA PHE A 504 17.67 5.51 3.98
C PHE A 504 16.91 6.73 3.43
N PRO A 505 17.19 7.24 2.20
CA PRO A 505 16.42 8.38 1.67
C PRO A 505 14.92 8.06 1.50
N CYS A 506 14.60 6.82 1.09
CA CYS A 506 13.21 6.36 0.99
C CYS A 506 12.56 6.22 2.37
N PHE A 507 13.28 5.70 3.37
CA PHE A 507 12.75 5.64 4.73
C PHE A 507 12.49 7.02 5.30
N ASP A 508 13.45 7.94 5.18
CA ASP A 508 13.37 9.27 5.78
C ASP A 508 12.29 10.13 5.12
N SER A 509 12.09 10.02 3.79
CA SER A 509 10.96 10.69 3.12
C SER A 509 9.59 10.17 3.58
N LEU A 510 9.43 8.85 3.77
CA LEU A 510 8.19 8.32 4.36
C LEU A 510 8.00 8.75 5.82
N ASN A 511 9.09 8.86 6.57
CA ASN A 511 9.07 9.32 7.96
C ASN A 511 8.62 10.77 8.04
N GLN A 512 9.17 11.64 7.20
CA GLN A 512 8.77 13.03 7.08
C GLN A 512 7.28 13.15 6.81
N LEU A 513 6.77 12.48 5.77
CA LEU A 513 5.35 12.50 5.39
C LEU A 513 4.44 11.94 6.49
N GLY A 514 4.87 10.86 7.16
CA GLY A 514 4.12 10.25 8.26
C GLY A 514 4.15 11.03 9.57
N SER A 515 5.15 11.90 9.75
CA SER A 515 5.34 12.70 10.96
C SER A 515 4.43 13.92 11.05
N ILE A 516 3.76 14.30 9.96
CA ILE A 516 2.92 15.50 9.92
C ILE A 516 1.57 15.22 10.64
N PRO A 517 1.23 15.98 11.68
CA PRO A 517 -0.05 15.86 12.38
C PRO A 517 -1.18 16.55 11.61
N TRP A 518 -2.33 15.90 11.54
CA TRP A 518 -3.55 16.36 10.88
C TRP A 518 -4.67 16.60 11.88
N LYS A 519 -5.59 17.50 11.52
CA LYS A 519 -6.88 17.70 12.19
C LYS A 519 -8.01 17.76 11.16
N VAL A 520 -9.24 17.56 11.60
CA VAL A 520 -10.42 17.67 10.74
C VAL A 520 -10.88 19.12 10.62
N ASN A 521 -11.26 19.55 9.42
CA ASN A 521 -11.94 20.82 9.17
C ASN A 521 -13.42 20.70 9.60
N VAL A 522 -13.69 21.07 10.85
CA VAL A 522 -15.00 20.89 11.49
C VAL A 522 -16.14 21.60 10.76
N PRO A 523 -16.03 22.90 10.37
CA PRO A 523 -17.08 23.57 9.59
C PRO A 523 -17.47 22.85 8.30
N ILE A 524 -16.49 22.35 7.56
CA ILE A 524 -16.73 21.59 6.32
C ILE A 524 -17.37 20.24 6.64
N LEU A 525 -16.88 19.53 7.66
CA LEU A 525 -17.45 18.26 8.09
C LEU A 525 -18.93 18.40 8.43
N ASP A 526 -19.32 19.43 9.20
CA ASP A 526 -20.71 19.65 9.59
C ASP A 526 -21.62 19.90 8.40
N LEU A 527 -21.14 20.70 7.44
CA LEU A 527 -21.86 20.97 6.22
C LEU A 527 -22.05 19.70 5.37
N VAL A 528 -21.00 18.91 5.19
CA VAL A 528 -21.04 17.67 4.41
C VAL A 528 -21.95 16.64 5.10
N ILE A 529 -21.85 16.46 6.42
CA ILE A 529 -22.72 15.55 7.19
C ILE A 529 -24.18 15.98 7.09
N LYS A 530 -24.45 17.29 7.13
CA LYS A 530 -25.79 17.84 6.96
C LYS A 530 -26.36 17.46 5.59
N ILE A 531 -25.65 17.77 4.50
CA ILE A 531 -26.10 17.46 3.13
C ILE A 531 -26.25 15.94 2.93
N PHE A 532 -25.32 15.14 3.47
CA PHE A 532 -25.39 13.68 3.38
C PHE A 532 -26.65 13.12 4.06
N ASN A 533 -26.97 13.59 5.27
CA ASN A 533 -28.15 13.17 6.00
C ASN A 533 -29.47 13.74 5.42
N ASP A 534 -29.41 14.86 4.72
CA ASP A 534 -30.56 15.50 4.06
C ASP A 534 -30.85 14.92 2.65
N GLY A 535 -30.26 13.77 2.30
CA GLY A 535 -30.55 13.02 1.07
C GLY A 535 -29.42 12.97 0.05
N GLY A 536 -28.31 13.69 0.29
CA GLY A 536 -27.15 13.79 -0.61
C GLY A 536 -27.31 14.84 -1.71
N ASN A 537 -26.26 15.04 -2.50
CA ASN A 537 -26.27 15.98 -3.62
C ASN A 537 -25.27 15.53 -4.70
N SER A 538 -25.80 14.99 -5.79
CA SER A 538 -25.00 14.49 -6.92
C SER A 538 -24.13 15.56 -7.59
N LYS A 539 -24.53 16.84 -7.62
CA LYS A 539 -23.72 17.93 -8.18
C LYS A 539 -22.47 18.22 -7.34
N LEU A 540 -22.58 18.11 -6.02
CA LEU A 540 -21.47 18.30 -5.07
C LEU A 540 -20.69 17.02 -4.79
N ALA A 541 -20.92 15.98 -5.59
CA ALA A 541 -20.34 14.64 -5.41
C ALA A 541 -20.59 14.03 -4.01
N ILE A 542 -21.65 14.45 -3.31
CA ILE A 542 -22.11 13.80 -2.09
C ILE A 542 -23.12 12.72 -2.49
N PRO A 543 -22.84 11.42 -2.23
CA PRO A 543 -23.70 10.34 -2.69
C PRO A 543 -25.13 10.45 -2.14
N GLU A 544 -26.10 10.34 -3.03
CA GLU A 544 -27.51 10.24 -2.68
C GLU A 544 -27.84 8.86 -2.11
N SER A 545 -28.80 8.80 -1.19
CA SER A 545 -29.28 7.54 -0.63
C SER A 545 -29.85 6.64 -1.76
N PRO A 546 -29.67 5.31 -1.72
CA PRO A 546 -30.30 4.39 -2.67
C PRO A 546 -31.83 4.51 -2.73
N SER A 547 -32.46 5.10 -1.72
CA SER A 547 -33.89 5.42 -1.67
C SER A 547 -34.31 6.52 -2.65
N ALA A 548 -33.38 7.37 -3.10
CA ALA A 548 -33.64 8.40 -4.11
C ALA A 548 -33.77 7.83 -5.54
N CYS A 549 -33.45 6.54 -5.75
CA CYS A 549 -33.61 5.90 -7.04
C CYS A 549 -35.12 5.72 -7.34
N PRO A 550 -35.61 6.15 -8.52
CA PRO A 550 -37.05 6.14 -8.80
C PRO A 550 -37.64 4.74 -8.67
N TYR A 551 -38.71 4.62 -7.89
CA TYR A 551 -39.53 3.42 -7.82
C TYR A 551 -40.27 3.25 -9.15
N GLN A 552 -40.11 2.10 -9.80
CA GLN A 552 -40.96 1.75 -10.93
C GLN A 552 -42.20 1.03 -10.40
N GLU A 553 -43.38 1.56 -10.70
CA GLU A 553 -44.60 0.77 -10.66
C GLU A 553 -44.46 -0.43 -11.61
N PRO A 554 -45.04 -1.60 -11.28
CA PRO A 554 -45.06 -2.72 -12.20
C PRO A 554 -45.76 -2.28 -13.49
N GLU A 555 -45.01 -2.18 -14.60
CA GLU A 555 -45.57 -1.93 -15.93
C GLU A 555 -46.73 -2.93 -16.19
N GLN A 556 -47.80 -2.45 -16.83
CA GLN A 556 -48.84 -3.33 -17.39
C GLN A 556 -48.18 -4.44 -18.21
N THR A 557 -48.71 -5.66 -18.16
CA THR A 557 -48.13 -6.83 -18.83
C THR A 557 -47.71 -6.50 -20.26
N PRO A 558 -46.40 -6.46 -20.58
CA PRO A 558 -45.92 -6.03 -21.89
C PRO A 558 -46.44 -6.97 -22.98
N ALA A 559 -47.07 -6.39 -24.01
CA ALA A 559 -47.80 -7.13 -25.03
C ALA A 559 -46.86 -7.82 -26.04
N THR A 560 -45.67 -7.27 -26.29
CA THR A 560 -44.70 -7.79 -27.26
C THR A 560 -43.37 -8.26 -26.64
N GLN A 561 -42.64 -9.12 -27.38
CA GLN A 561 -41.32 -9.62 -26.95
C GLN A 561 -40.25 -8.52 -26.90
N GLU A 562 -40.36 -7.51 -27.77
CA GLU A 562 -39.45 -6.37 -27.80
C GLU A 562 -39.67 -5.43 -26.61
N GLU A 563 -40.92 -5.15 -26.26
CA GLU A 563 -41.27 -4.40 -25.03
C GLU A 563 -40.77 -5.13 -23.78
N LYS A 564 -40.93 -6.46 -23.70
CA LYS A 564 -40.37 -7.29 -22.62
C LYS A 564 -38.85 -7.13 -22.51
N TYR A 565 -38.14 -7.16 -23.63
CA TYR A 565 -36.69 -6.98 -23.65
C TYR A 565 -36.27 -5.57 -23.23
N GLN A 566 -36.97 -4.53 -23.71
CA GLN A 566 -36.70 -3.15 -23.32
C GLN A 566 -36.98 -2.90 -21.83
N ALA A 567 -38.10 -3.41 -21.30
CA ALA A 567 -38.43 -3.37 -19.88
C ALA A 567 -37.36 -4.07 -19.02
N TYR A 568 -36.92 -5.27 -19.44
CA TYR A 568 -35.83 -6.00 -18.79
C TYR A 568 -34.52 -5.18 -18.78
N LYS A 569 -34.15 -4.60 -19.93
CA LYS A 569 -32.94 -3.77 -20.08
C LYS A 569 -33.00 -2.55 -19.15
N ARG A 570 -34.15 -1.85 -19.10
CA ARG A 570 -34.39 -0.72 -18.18
C ARG A 570 -34.25 -1.16 -16.71
N ARG A 571 -34.88 -2.27 -16.31
CA ARG A 571 -34.79 -2.81 -14.95
C ARG A 571 -33.36 -3.15 -14.55
N MET A 572 -32.58 -3.72 -15.46
CA MET A 572 -31.16 -4.02 -15.22
C MET A 572 -30.30 -2.76 -15.08
N LEU A 573 -30.58 -1.72 -15.88
CA LEU A 573 -29.90 -0.43 -15.76
C LEU A 573 -30.21 0.26 -14.42
N ILE A 574 -31.46 0.24 -13.97
CA ILE A 574 -31.86 0.80 -12.66
C ILE A 574 -31.20 0.03 -11.52
N ARG A 575 -31.22 -1.31 -11.58
CA ARG A 575 -30.55 -2.15 -10.57
C ARG A 575 -29.06 -1.86 -10.50
N ARG A 576 -28.41 -1.67 -11.65
CA ARG A 576 -27.00 -1.27 -11.73
C ARG A 576 -26.78 0.11 -11.11
N LYS A 577 -27.60 1.12 -11.47
CA LYS A 577 -27.51 2.47 -10.91
C LYS A 577 -27.67 2.46 -9.39
N LYS A 578 -28.67 1.73 -8.85
CA LYS A 578 -28.88 1.58 -7.41
C LYS A 578 -27.68 0.93 -6.70
N ALA A 579 -27.04 -0.05 -7.32
CA ALA A 579 -25.83 -0.68 -6.77
C ALA A 579 -24.59 0.24 -6.81
N GLU A 580 -24.45 1.04 -7.86
CA GLU A 580 -23.40 2.06 -7.97
C GLU A 580 -23.60 3.16 -6.92
N MET A 581 -24.83 3.66 -6.74
CA MET A 581 -25.20 4.64 -5.70
C MET A 581 -24.91 4.09 -4.29
N PHE A 582 -25.32 2.85 -4.00
CA PHE A 582 -25.06 2.23 -2.70
C PHE A 582 -23.56 2.10 -2.41
N SER A 583 -22.75 1.69 -3.40
CA SER A 583 -21.29 1.60 -3.23
C SER A 583 -20.67 2.96 -2.89
N LEU A 584 -21.06 4.02 -3.59
CA LEU A 584 -20.58 5.38 -3.32
C LEU A 584 -21.05 5.88 -1.95
N TRP A 585 -22.31 5.61 -1.61
CA TRP A 585 -22.89 5.98 -0.32
C TRP A 585 -22.19 5.31 0.86
N CYS A 586 -21.87 4.01 0.77
CA CYS A 586 -21.09 3.31 1.80
C CYS A 586 -19.67 3.86 1.93
N ASP A 587 -19.00 4.17 0.81
CA ASP A 587 -17.66 4.78 0.84
C ASP A 587 -17.67 6.15 1.54
N ALA A 588 -18.65 7.00 1.23
CA ALA A 588 -18.83 8.27 1.92
C ALA A 588 -19.20 8.10 3.40
N LEU A 589 -20.08 7.15 3.73
CA LEU A 589 -20.46 6.84 5.12
C LEU A 589 -19.24 6.49 5.97
N TYR A 590 -18.35 5.63 5.45
CA TYR A 590 -17.14 5.22 6.17
C TYR A 590 -16.18 6.39 6.37
N LYS A 591 -15.93 7.18 5.31
CA LYS A 591 -15.07 8.36 5.37
C LYS A 591 -15.57 9.40 6.36
N LEU A 592 -16.85 9.76 6.29
CA LEU A 592 -17.43 10.79 7.15
C LEU A 592 -17.59 10.32 8.59
N SER A 593 -17.89 9.03 8.82
CA SER A 593 -17.91 8.47 10.18
C SER A 593 -16.53 8.48 10.82
N LEU A 594 -15.48 8.16 10.06
CA LEU A 594 -14.10 8.28 10.53
C LEU A 594 -13.72 9.74 10.76
N ALA A 595 -14.01 10.66 9.84
CA ALA A 595 -13.76 12.09 10.03
C ALA A 595 -14.46 12.61 11.30
N ASN A 596 -15.71 12.19 11.54
CA ASN A 596 -16.44 12.55 12.75
C ASN A 596 -15.86 11.91 14.03
N HIS A 597 -15.27 10.72 13.95
CA HIS A 597 -14.56 10.09 15.08
C HIS A 597 -13.28 10.85 15.48
N PHE A 598 -12.61 11.46 14.50
CA PHE A 598 -11.40 12.26 14.70
C PHE A 598 -11.67 13.77 14.75
N ARG A 599 -12.94 14.20 14.84
CA ARG A 599 -13.38 15.60 14.82
C ARG A 599 -12.53 16.52 15.71
N ASP A 600 -12.36 16.12 16.97
CA ASP A 600 -11.66 16.90 18.01
C ASP A 600 -10.29 16.30 18.36
N LYS A 601 -9.71 15.50 17.46
CA LYS A 601 -8.47 14.77 17.70
C LYS A 601 -7.40 15.12 16.68
N ILE A 602 -6.16 15.15 17.14
CA ILE A 602 -4.99 15.16 16.26
C ILE A 602 -4.66 13.71 15.89
N PHE A 603 -4.34 13.49 14.62
CA PHE A 603 -3.96 12.17 14.14
C PHE A 603 -2.85 12.24 13.09
N TRP A 604 -2.22 11.09 12.84
CA TRP A 604 -1.14 10.93 11.88
C TRP A 604 -1.48 9.86 10.87
N LEU A 605 -0.93 10.04 9.67
CA LEU A 605 -1.12 9.13 8.54
C LEU A 605 0.23 8.45 8.25
N PRO A 606 0.49 7.22 8.76
CA PRO A 606 1.68 6.48 8.35
C PRO A 606 1.65 6.24 6.84
N HIS A 607 2.80 6.29 6.18
CA HIS A 607 2.93 6.11 4.74
C HIS A 607 3.71 4.84 4.39
N ASN A 608 3.41 4.25 3.24
CA ASN A 608 4.16 3.18 2.59
C ASN A 608 4.23 3.41 1.08
N MET A 609 4.84 2.49 0.33
CA MET A 609 5.09 2.68 -1.11
C MET A 609 4.49 1.55 -1.96
N ASP A 610 4.27 1.78 -3.25
CA ASP A 610 4.17 0.68 -4.22
C ASP A 610 5.55 0.22 -4.71
N PHE A 611 5.58 -0.83 -5.55
CA PHE A 611 6.82 -1.44 -6.04
C PHE A 611 7.70 -0.50 -6.89
N ARG A 612 7.14 0.60 -7.39
CA ARG A 612 7.84 1.60 -8.23
C ARG A 612 8.33 2.78 -7.40
N GLY A 613 7.93 2.86 -6.13
CA GLY A 613 8.30 3.91 -5.19
C GLY A 613 7.16 4.88 -4.84
N ARG A 614 6.03 4.90 -5.56
CA ARG A 614 4.98 5.91 -5.29
C ARG A 614 4.45 5.73 -3.88
N VAL A 615 4.30 6.85 -3.19
CA VAL A 615 3.96 6.88 -1.77
C VAL A 615 2.45 7.00 -1.56
N TYR A 616 1.94 6.29 -0.56
CA TYR A 616 0.52 6.25 -0.19
C TYR A 616 0.36 6.18 1.34
N PRO A 617 -0.62 6.88 1.94
CA PRO A 617 -1.04 6.66 3.32
C PRO A 617 -1.52 5.22 3.52
N CYS A 618 -1.14 4.58 4.62
CA CYS A 618 -1.59 3.24 4.98
C CYS A 618 -3.12 3.18 5.23
N PRO A 619 -3.74 4.11 5.98
CA PRO A 619 -5.20 4.16 6.14
C PRO A 619 -5.89 4.49 4.80
N PRO A 620 -6.76 3.60 4.25
CA PRO A 620 -7.31 3.79 2.91
C PRO A 620 -8.56 4.69 2.88
N HIS A 621 -9.28 4.85 3.99
CA HIS A 621 -10.55 5.56 4.02
C HIS A 621 -10.38 7.07 4.22
N LEU A 622 -9.88 7.51 5.38
CA LEU A 622 -9.66 8.92 5.70
C LEU A 622 -8.19 9.29 5.42
N ASN A 623 -7.94 9.93 4.28
CA ASN A 623 -6.61 10.42 3.88
C ASN A 623 -6.72 11.55 2.83
N HIS A 624 -5.61 12.25 2.62
CA HIS A 624 -5.49 13.39 1.72
C HIS A 624 -5.29 13.03 0.23
N LEU A 625 -5.09 11.75 -0.11
CA LEU A 625 -4.97 11.29 -1.51
C LEU A 625 -6.32 11.12 -2.22
N SER A 626 -7.42 11.15 -1.45
CA SER A 626 -8.78 10.86 -1.94
C SER A 626 -9.41 12.04 -2.69
N SER A 627 -10.73 12.01 -2.86
CA SER A 627 -11.54 13.00 -3.59
C SER A 627 -11.52 14.41 -2.96
N ASP A 628 -11.95 15.43 -3.72
CA ASP A 628 -12.14 16.83 -3.28
C ASP A 628 -12.68 16.97 -1.86
N MET A 629 -13.84 16.35 -1.59
CA MET A 629 -14.47 16.31 -0.26
C MET A 629 -13.48 15.83 0.82
N SER A 630 -12.77 14.71 0.59
CA SER A 630 -11.82 14.18 1.58
C SER A 630 -10.64 15.11 1.82
N ARG A 631 -10.16 15.83 0.80
CA ARG A 631 -9.06 16.80 0.92
C ARG A 631 -9.51 18.02 1.73
N SER A 632 -10.70 18.54 1.45
CA SER A 632 -11.29 19.68 2.16
C SER A 632 -11.52 19.44 3.66
N LEU A 633 -11.71 18.16 4.05
CA LEU A 633 -11.89 17.74 5.43
C LEU A 633 -10.61 17.76 6.25
N LEU A 634 -9.43 17.89 5.63
CA LEU A 634 -8.14 17.73 6.31
C LEU A 634 -7.36 19.05 6.32
N CYS A 635 -6.89 19.44 7.50
CA CYS A 635 -5.99 20.57 7.68
C CYS A 635 -4.77 20.15 8.51
N PHE A 636 -3.68 20.92 8.42
CA PHE A 636 -2.54 20.70 9.29
C PHE A 636 -2.93 20.99 10.75
N ALA A 637 -2.52 20.13 11.68
CA ALA A 637 -2.83 20.34 13.09
C ALA A 637 -2.05 21.55 13.64
N LYS A 638 -0.76 21.67 13.28
CA LYS A 638 0.04 22.87 13.53
C LYS A 638 -0.34 23.94 12.50
N GLY A 639 -0.62 25.14 12.97
CA GLY A 639 -0.83 26.30 12.11
C GLY A 639 0.41 27.17 12.07
N GLU A 640 0.51 27.99 11.03
CA GLU A 640 1.57 28.99 10.89
C GLU A 640 0.95 30.36 10.56
N PRO A 641 1.55 31.48 11.02
CA PRO A 641 1.11 32.80 10.62
C PRO A 641 1.22 32.95 9.10
N LEU A 642 0.29 33.69 8.47
CA LEU A 642 0.31 33.90 7.02
C LEU A 642 1.56 34.67 6.55
N GLY A 643 1.99 35.66 7.33
CA GLY A 643 2.96 36.65 6.89
C GLY A 643 2.49 37.45 5.67
N ASP A 644 3.39 38.23 5.09
CA ASP A 644 3.05 39.26 4.09
C ASP A 644 2.36 38.71 2.84
N LYS A 645 2.76 37.50 2.38
CA LYS A 645 2.27 36.90 1.12
C LYS A 645 1.33 35.71 1.33
N GLY A 646 1.10 35.28 2.58
CA GLY A 646 0.31 34.07 2.85
C GLY A 646 -1.14 34.20 2.36
N LEU A 647 -1.76 35.36 2.56
CA LEU A 647 -3.14 35.62 2.11
C LEU A 647 -3.25 35.57 0.58
N ASP A 648 -2.26 36.12 -0.14
CA ASP A 648 -2.24 36.10 -1.61
C ASP A 648 -2.08 34.67 -2.14
N TRP A 649 -1.27 33.84 -1.49
CA TRP A 649 -1.18 32.42 -1.83
C TRP A 649 -2.51 31.68 -1.64
N ILE A 650 -3.27 31.98 -0.59
CA ILE A 650 -4.61 31.38 -0.42
C ILE A 650 -5.57 31.88 -1.51
N LYS A 651 -5.57 33.18 -1.85
CA LYS A 651 -6.39 33.71 -2.96
C LYS A 651 -6.06 33.04 -4.28
N LEU A 652 -4.77 32.94 -4.63
CA LEU A 652 -4.30 32.25 -5.83
C LEU A 652 -4.75 30.79 -5.85
N HIS A 653 -4.63 30.12 -4.72
CA HIS A 653 -5.05 28.73 -4.58
C HIS A 653 -6.56 28.56 -4.77
N VAL A 654 -7.39 29.42 -4.16
CA VAL A 654 -8.85 29.43 -4.36
C VAL A 654 -9.18 29.66 -5.84
N VAL A 655 -8.52 30.60 -6.51
CA VAL A 655 -8.71 30.83 -7.96
C VAL A 655 -8.31 29.59 -8.76
N ASN A 656 -7.19 28.94 -8.44
CA ASN A 656 -6.76 27.70 -9.11
C ASN A 656 -7.81 26.57 -8.95
N LEU A 657 -8.39 26.43 -7.76
CA LEU A 657 -9.42 25.42 -7.45
C LEU A 657 -10.74 25.66 -8.20
N THR A 658 -11.08 26.91 -8.52
CA THR A 658 -12.24 27.19 -9.37
C THR A 658 -12.11 26.60 -10.77
N GLY A 659 -10.86 26.40 -11.22
CA GLY A 659 -10.54 26.00 -12.57
C GLY A 659 -10.67 27.11 -13.62
N LEU A 660 -11.05 28.32 -13.19
CA LEU A 660 -11.03 29.53 -14.01
C LEU A 660 -9.57 30.04 -14.13
N LYS A 661 -9.32 30.90 -15.12
CA LYS A 661 -8.04 31.62 -15.26
C LYS A 661 -6.77 30.73 -15.39
N LYS A 662 -6.91 29.46 -15.78
CA LYS A 662 -5.79 28.50 -15.95
C LYS A 662 -4.70 28.94 -16.93
N ARG A 663 -5.04 29.79 -17.92
CA ARG A 663 -4.11 30.30 -18.94
C ARG A 663 -3.53 31.67 -18.59
N ASP A 664 -4.01 32.27 -17.51
CA ASP A 664 -3.65 33.61 -17.10
C ASP A 664 -2.47 33.57 -16.13
N SER A 665 -1.76 34.70 -16.05
CA SER A 665 -0.59 34.84 -15.20
C SER A 665 -0.94 34.84 -13.71
N ILE A 666 0.05 34.70 -12.84
CA ILE A 666 -0.15 34.77 -11.38
C ILE A 666 -0.79 36.12 -11.00
N ASP A 667 -0.32 37.23 -11.58
CA ASP A 667 -0.84 38.57 -11.27
C ASP A 667 -2.30 38.73 -11.74
N GLU A 668 -2.63 38.23 -12.93
CA GLU A 668 -4.00 38.24 -13.46
C GLU A 668 -4.94 37.39 -12.59
N ARG A 669 -4.47 36.24 -12.07
CA ARG A 669 -5.23 35.39 -11.14
C ARG A 669 -5.45 36.07 -9.79
N LEU A 670 -4.43 36.73 -9.25
CA LEU A 670 -4.55 37.45 -7.98
C LEU A 670 -5.49 38.64 -8.10
N ALA A 671 -5.40 39.41 -9.20
CA ALA A 671 -6.31 40.51 -9.49
C ALA A 671 -7.76 40.01 -9.60
N TYR A 672 -8.00 38.88 -10.26
CA TYR A 672 -9.31 38.25 -10.29
C TYR A 672 -9.78 37.83 -8.90
N GLY A 673 -8.92 37.19 -8.10
CA GLY A 673 -9.22 36.81 -6.72
C GLY A 673 -9.64 37.99 -5.83
N ASN A 674 -8.99 39.14 -5.99
CA ASN A 674 -9.37 40.38 -5.31
C ASN A 674 -10.72 40.93 -5.82
N ALA A 675 -10.99 40.86 -7.13
CA ALA A 675 -12.26 41.31 -7.71
C ALA A 675 -13.45 40.46 -7.25
N VAL A 676 -13.28 39.15 -7.07
CA VAL A 676 -14.34 38.23 -6.62
C VAL A 676 -14.38 38.06 -5.09
N LEU A 677 -13.60 38.83 -4.33
CA LEU A 677 -13.54 38.73 -2.87
C LEU A 677 -14.92 38.83 -2.19
N PRO A 678 -15.89 39.66 -2.65
CA PRO A 678 -17.25 39.65 -2.09
C PRO A 678 -17.98 38.31 -2.25
N LEU A 679 -17.74 37.57 -3.36
CA LEU A 679 -18.33 36.24 -3.58
C LEU A 679 -17.65 35.16 -2.73
N ILE A 680 -16.35 35.32 -2.47
CA ILE A 680 -15.58 34.46 -1.56
C ILE A 680 -16.15 34.59 -0.14
N ILE A 681 -16.34 35.81 0.35
CA ILE A 681 -16.90 36.07 1.69
C ILE A 681 -18.34 35.56 1.79
N ASP A 682 -19.19 35.85 0.80
CA ASP A 682 -20.57 35.33 0.76
C ASP A 682 -20.62 33.79 0.80
N SER A 683 -19.73 33.13 0.06
CA SER A 683 -19.62 31.66 0.07
C SER A 683 -19.20 31.12 1.44
N ALA A 684 -18.33 31.83 2.15
CA ALA A 684 -17.86 31.44 3.48
C ALA A 684 -18.94 31.63 4.57
N ASP A 685 -19.72 32.71 4.50
CA ASP A 685 -20.74 33.05 5.50
C ASP A 685 -22.07 32.32 5.25
N ASN A 686 -22.48 32.20 3.99
CA ASN A 686 -23.77 31.66 3.59
C ASN A 686 -23.61 30.53 2.55
N PRO A 687 -22.93 29.41 2.86
CA PRO A 687 -22.54 28.41 1.87
C PRO A 687 -23.72 27.74 1.14
N LEU A 688 -24.88 27.59 1.81
CA LEU A 688 -26.08 26.96 1.22
C LEU A 688 -27.20 27.92 0.87
N THR A 689 -27.16 29.16 1.36
CA THR A 689 -28.26 30.14 1.27
C THR A 689 -27.89 31.38 0.47
N GLY A 690 -26.60 31.69 0.32
CA GLY A 690 -26.09 32.83 -0.44
C GLY A 690 -26.07 32.57 -1.95
N LYS A 691 -25.11 33.19 -2.63
CA LYS A 691 -24.94 33.12 -4.10
C LYS A 691 -24.37 31.79 -4.59
N LYS A 692 -23.83 30.96 -3.68
CA LYS A 692 -23.33 29.59 -3.97
C LYS A 692 -22.24 29.54 -5.05
N TRP A 693 -21.46 30.61 -5.20
CA TRP A 693 -20.39 30.72 -6.20
C TRP A 693 -19.40 29.55 -6.14
N TRP A 694 -19.03 29.11 -4.94
CA TRP A 694 -18.15 27.97 -4.74
C TRP A 694 -18.65 26.65 -5.36
N MET A 695 -19.96 26.47 -5.53
CA MET A 695 -20.55 25.24 -6.11
C MET A 695 -20.29 25.10 -7.62
N GLU A 696 -19.93 26.20 -8.30
CA GLU A 696 -19.64 26.24 -9.74
C GLU A 696 -18.17 25.88 -10.05
N SER A 697 -17.34 25.75 -9.02
CA SER A 697 -15.91 25.46 -9.12
C SER A 697 -15.63 24.02 -9.54
N GLU A 698 -14.47 23.76 -10.16
CA GLU A 698 -14.01 22.39 -10.47
C GLU A 698 -13.81 21.55 -9.20
N GLU A 699 -13.24 22.14 -8.14
CA GLU A 699 -13.00 21.51 -6.83
C GLU A 699 -13.78 22.27 -5.74
N PRO A 700 -15.11 22.07 -5.65
CA PRO A 700 -16.00 22.94 -4.88
C PRO A 700 -15.72 22.91 -3.37
N TRP A 701 -15.44 21.75 -2.77
CA TRP A 701 -15.26 21.65 -1.33
C TRP A 701 -13.95 22.27 -0.86
N GLN A 702 -12.86 22.05 -1.59
CA GLN A 702 -11.60 22.74 -1.32
C GLN A 702 -11.74 24.26 -1.54
N THR A 703 -12.49 24.69 -2.56
CA THR A 703 -12.78 26.13 -2.80
C THR A 703 -13.50 26.73 -1.60
N LEU A 704 -14.55 26.07 -1.09
CA LEU A 704 -15.28 26.55 0.07
C LEU A 704 -14.41 26.61 1.33
N ALA A 705 -13.58 25.59 1.56
CA ALA A 705 -12.62 25.58 2.67
C ALA A 705 -11.64 26.76 2.58
N GLY A 706 -11.12 27.05 1.38
CA GLY A 706 -10.28 28.22 1.13
C GLY A 706 -11.03 29.55 1.31
N CYS A 707 -12.30 29.65 0.90
CA CYS A 707 -13.13 30.83 1.15
C CYS A 707 -13.29 31.10 2.65
N MET A 708 -13.54 30.06 3.45
CA MET A 708 -13.64 30.17 4.91
C MET A 708 -12.31 30.63 5.53
N GLU A 709 -11.18 30.11 5.05
CA GLU A 709 -9.85 30.53 5.52
C GLU A 709 -9.54 31.99 5.18
N ILE A 710 -9.86 32.45 3.95
CA ILE A 710 -9.69 33.86 3.54
C ILE A 710 -10.52 34.78 4.44
N ARG A 711 -11.80 34.46 4.67
CA ARG A 711 -12.65 35.25 5.56
C ARG A 711 -12.07 35.32 6.97
N ASN A 712 -11.67 34.18 7.54
CA ASN A 712 -11.08 34.14 8.88
C ASN A 712 -9.82 34.99 8.99
N ALA A 713 -8.96 34.96 7.96
CA ALA A 713 -7.76 35.79 7.91
C ALA A 713 -8.10 37.28 7.87
N LEU A 714 -9.08 37.69 7.06
CA LEU A 714 -9.50 39.10 6.95
C LEU A 714 -10.19 39.63 8.22
N GLN A 715 -10.83 38.75 9.00
CA GLN A 715 -11.48 39.10 10.26
C GLN A 715 -10.53 39.06 11.47
N CYS A 716 -9.25 38.71 11.27
CA CYS A 716 -8.27 38.68 12.35
C CYS A 716 -8.00 40.09 12.90
N PRO A 717 -8.21 40.36 14.21
CA PRO A 717 -8.04 41.69 14.78
C PRO A 717 -6.62 42.25 14.67
N GLU A 718 -5.61 41.37 14.67
CA GLU A 718 -4.19 41.71 14.62
C GLU A 718 -3.64 41.83 13.18
N GLY A 719 -4.52 41.80 12.17
CA GLY A 719 -4.14 41.79 10.76
C GLY A 719 -4.08 40.39 10.16
N ALA A 720 -4.28 40.30 8.85
CA ALA A 720 -4.32 39.02 8.14
C ALA A 720 -2.96 38.29 8.16
N GLU A 721 -1.87 39.04 8.18
CA GLU A 721 -0.49 38.54 8.26
C GLU A 721 -0.23 37.72 9.54
N ASN A 722 -0.91 38.04 10.64
CA ASN A 722 -0.75 37.38 11.94
C ASN A 722 -1.73 36.21 12.14
N TYR A 723 -2.71 36.04 11.24
CA TYR A 723 -3.65 34.93 11.29
C TYR A 723 -2.92 33.58 11.19
N ILE A 724 -3.17 32.70 12.17
CA ILE A 724 -2.59 31.35 12.21
C ILE A 724 -3.40 30.42 11.30
N SER A 725 -2.88 30.20 10.10
CA SER A 725 -3.49 29.38 9.07
C SER A 725 -3.10 27.91 9.20
N HIS A 726 -4.11 27.04 9.14
CA HIS A 726 -3.95 25.58 9.14
C HIS A 726 -4.16 24.99 7.74
N PHE A 727 -4.66 25.80 6.82
CA PHE A 727 -5.04 25.38 5.49
C PHE A 727 -3.82 25.02 4.62
N PRO A 728 -3.83 23.84 3.96
CA PRO A 728 -2.77 23.44 3.04
C PRO A 728 -2.93 24.13 1.68
N VAL A 729 -1.85 24.71 1.15
CA VAL A 729 -1.80 25.24 -0.22
C VAL A 729 -1.02 24.28 -1.11
N HIS A 730 -1.58 23.94 -2.27
CA HIS A 730 -1.02 22.97 -3.20
C HIS A 730 -0.43 23.61 -4.46
N GLN A 731 0.66 23.03 -4.96
CA GLN A 731 1.33 23.35 -6.22
C GLN A 731 1.48 22.08 -7.03
N ASP A 732 0.99 22.08 -8.27
CA ASP A 732 0.88 20.87 -9.09
C ASP A 732 1.70 20.97 -10.37
N GLY A 733 2.26 19.84 -10.82
CA GLY A 733 2.96 19.74 -12.08
C GLY A 733 1.98 19.77 -13.26
N SER A 734 2.24 20.61 -14.27
CA SER A 734 1.32 20.79 -15.41
C SER A 734 1.01 19.48 -16.18
N CYS A 735 2.02 18.63 -16.32
CA CYS A 735 1.92 17.23 -16.75
C CYS A 735 3.21 16.51 -16.37
N ASN A 736 3.32 16.07 -15.12
CA ASN A 736 4.61 15.67 -14.53
C ASN A 736 5.33 14.58 -15.36
N GLY A 737 4.61 13.58 -15.86
CA GLY A 737 5.20 12.55 -16.72
C GLY A 737 5.87 13.10 -18.00
N LEU A 738 5.26 14.09 -18.67
CA LEU A 738 5.87 14.76 -19.83
C LEU A 738 7.01 15.70 -19.41
N GLN A 739 6.94 16.33 -18.23
CA GLN A 739 8.06 17.10 -17.68
C GLN A 739 9.29 16.21 -17.50
N HIS A 740 9.11 15.01 -16.93
CA HIS A 740 10.21 14.05 -16.81
C HIS A 740 10.74 13.58 -18.16
N TYR A 741 9.88 13.31 -19.16
CA TYR A 741 10.36 12.94 -20.49
C TYR A 741 11.12 14.08 -21.19
N ALA A 742 10.62 15.30 -21.15
CA ALA A 742 11.28 16.46 -21.75
C ALA A 742 12.65 16.71 -21.09
N ALA A 743 12.77 16.53 -19.77
CA ALA A 743 14.03 16.65 -19.06
C ALA A 743 15.01 15.50 -19.35
N LEU A 744 14.53 14.26 -19.47
CA LEU A 744 15.36 13.10 -19.85
C LEU A 744 15.91 13.24 -21.27
N GLY A 745 15.08 13.71 -22.19
CA GLY A 745 15.40 13.88 -23.61
C GLY A 745 16.07 15.20 -23.95
N ARG A 746 16.10 16.17 -23.03
CA ARG A 746 16.48 17.57 -23.29
C ARG A 746 15.76 18.17 -24.51
N ASP A 747 14.46 17.91 -24.60
CA ASP A 747 13.58 18.37 -25.69
C ASP A 747 13.07 19.78 -25.42
N ALA A 748 13.58 20.79 -26.15
CA ALA A 748 13.23 22.19 -25.94
C ALA A 748 11.75 22.50 -26.24
N ALA A 749 11.20 21.96 -27.33
CA ALA A 749 9.79 22.16 -27.69
C ALA A 749 8.86 21.48 -26.67
N GLY A 750 9.24 20.28 -26.24
CA GLY A 750 8.56 19.56 -25.17
C GLY A 750 8.61 20.33 -23.85
N ALA A 751 9.79 20.82 -23.47
CA ALA A 751 10.05 21.58 -22.26
C ALA A 751 9.24 22.88 -22.18
N TYR A 752 9.15 23.63 -23.28
CA TYR A 752 8.29 24.81 -23.37
C TYR A 752 6.81 24.45 -23.15
N SER A 753 6.33 23.40 -23.81
CA SER A 753 4.92 22.97 -23.76
C SER A 753 4.45 22.53 -22.36
N VAL A 754 5.37 22.15 -21.48
CA VAL A 754 5.09 21.64 -20.12
C VAL A 754 5.69 22.52 -19.02
N ASN A 755 5.99 23.78 -19.33
CA ASN A 755 6.45 24.80 -18.38
C ASN A 755 7.79 24.49 -17.70
N LEU A 756 8.69 23.77 -18.37
CA LEU A 756 10.09 23.66 -17.91
C LEU A 756 10.89 24.91 -18.27
N SER A 757 10.66 25.48 -19.45
CA SER A 757 11.22 26.79 -19.80
C SER A 757 10.39 27.93 -19.18
N PRO A 758 11.04 29.00 -18.68
CA PRO A 758 10.38 30.18 -18.18
C PRO A 758 9.46 30.81 -19.24
N CYS A 759 8.27 31.20 -18.81
CA CYS A 759 7.26 31.84 -19.64
C CYS A 759 6.47 32.85 -18.81
N GLU A 760 5.98 33.92 -19.45
CA GLU A 760 5.15 34.93 -18.77
C GLU A 760 3.76 34.39 -18.42
N LYS A 761 3.21 33.54 -19.30
CA LYS A 761 1.93 32.86 -19.14
C LYS A 761 2.10 31.34 -19.20
N PRO A 762 1.31 30.59 -18.40
CA PRO A 762 1.39 29.13 -18.35
C PRO A 762 1.04 28.51 -19.70
N GLN A 763 1.88 27.59 -20.16
CA GLN A 763 1.63 26.76 -21.33
C GLN A 763 0.70 25.60 -20.96
N ASP A 764 -0.22 25.28 -21.87
CA ASP A 764 -1.26 24.27 -21.66
C ASP A 764 -1.19 23.21 -22.77
N VAL A 765 -0.35 22.19 -22.54
CA VAL A 765 -0.14 21.05 -23.45
C VAL A 765 -1.47 20.45 -23.93
N TYR A 766 -2.48 20.38 -23.07
CA TYR A 766 -3.78 19.80 -23.41
C TYR A 766 -4.53 20.63 -24.45
N SER A 767 -4.43 21.96 -24.38
CA SER A 767 -5.05 22.84 -25.36
C SER A 767 -4.29 22.83 -26.69
N CYS A 768 -2.96 22.74 -26.63
CA CYS A 768 -2.13 22.60 -27.83
C CYS A 768 -2.49 21.30 -28.60
N VAL A 769 -2.55 20.16 -27.90
CA VAL A 769 -2.95 18.89 -28.53
C VAL A 769 -4.39 18.94 -29.05
N ALA A 770 -5.31 19.61 -28.35
CA ALA A 770 -6.69 19.76 -28.82
C ALA A 770 -6.75 20.53 -30.15
N ALA A 771 -5.98 21.61 -30.27
CA ALA A 771 -5.89 22.39 -31.50
C ALA A 771 -5.27 21.59 -32.66
N LEU A 772 -4.25 20.77 -32.39
CA LEU A 772 -3.66 19.88 -33.39
C LEU A 772 -4.66 18.81 -33.86
N VAL A 773 -5.36 18.17 -32.93
CA VAL A 773 -6.40 17.17 -33.26
C VAL A 773 -7.54 17.82 -34.05
N GLU A 774 -7.92 19.05 -33.71
CA GLU A 774 -8.96 19.79 -34.45
C GLU A 774 -8.50 20.15 -35.86
N LYS A 775 -7.24 20.54 -36.05
CA LYS A 775 -6.66 20.77 -37.38
C LYS A 775 -6.69 19.50 -38.23
N GLU A 776 -6.36 18.35 -37.64
CA GLU A 776 -6.44 17.06 -38.32
C GLU A 776 -7.88 16.62 -38.61
N ARG A 777 -8.82 16.93 -37.71
CA ARG A 777 -10.26 16.70 -37.93
C ARG A 777 -10.78 17.52 -39.10
N LEU A 778 -10.40 18.79 -39.21
CA LEU A 778 -10.83 19.67 -40.30
C LEU A 778 -10.36 19.15 -41.67
N LYS A 779 -9.13 18.64 -41.76
CA LYS A 779 -8.61 17.99 -42.99
C LYS A 779 -9.45 16.78 -43.36
N ASP A 780 -9.64 15.86 -42.42
CA ASP A 780 -10.44 14.65 -42.62
C ASP A 780 -11.91 14.95 -42.96
N ALA A 781 -12.49 16.00 -42.38
CA ALA A 781 -13.84 16.45 -42.67
C ALA A 781 -13.97 17.01 -44.10
N ALA A 782 -12.94 17.72 -44.59
CA ALA A 782 -12.84 18.19 -45.97
C ALA A 782 -12.65 17.03 -46.96
N GLU A 783 -11.99 15.94 -46.55
CA GLU A 783 -11.87 14.69 -47.31
C GLU A 783 -13.17 13.83 -47.29
N GLY A 784 -14.23 14.30 -46.64
CA GLY A 784 -15.54 13.64 -46.61
C GLY A 784 -15.71 12.56 -45.54
N ILE A 785 -14.84 12.51 -44.52
CA ILE A 785 -14.98 11.57 -43.41
C ILE A 785 -16.15 11.99 -42.51
N ASN A 786 -17.26 11.24 -42.57
CA ASN A 786 -18.50 11.53 -41.85
C ASN A 786 -18.29 11.73 -40.32
N ILE A 787 -17.51 10.86 -39.66
CA ILE A 787 -17.29 11.00 -38.21
C ILE A 787 -16.51 12.26 -37.84
N ALA A 788 -15.64 12.76 -38.73
CA ALA A 788 -14.90 13.99 -38.53
C ALA A 788 -15.83 15.21 -38.64
N GLN A 789 -16.83 15.16 -39.53
CA GLN A 789 -17.87 16.19 -39.65
C GLN A 789 -18.78 16.23 -38.41
N ILE A 790 -19.21 15.07 -37.89
CA ILE A 790 -20.02 14.98 -36.66
C ILE A 790 -19.29 15.54 -35.43
N LEU A 791 -17.95 15.45 -35.41
CA LEU A 791 -17.11 15.91 -34.31
C LEU A 791 -16.87 17.43 -34.28
N ASP A 792 -17.46 18.19 -35.21
CA ASP A 792 -17.33 19.64 -35.26
C ASP A 792 -17.77 20.31 -33.96
N GLY A 793 -16.93 21.17 -33.39
CA GLY A 793 -17.18 21.81 -32.09
C GLY A 793 -17.06 20.92 -30.84
N PHE A 794 -16.81 19.61 -30.98
CA PHE A 794 -16.70 18.68 -29.85
C PHE A 794 -15.25 18.32 -29.44
N VAL A 795 -14.25 18.73 -30.21
CA VAL A 795 -12.82 18.56 -29.85
C VAL A 795 -12.40 19.60 -28.81
N LYS A 796 -12.77 19.36 -27.55
CA LYS A 796 -12.50 20.25 -26.41
C LYS A 796 -11.35 19.71 -25.55
N ARG A 797 -10.63 20.62 -24.88
CA ARG A 797 -9.58 20.29 -23.89
C ARG A 797 -10.01 19.20 -22.90
N LYS A 798 -11.22 19.33 -22.34
CA LYS A 798 -11.79 18.38 -21.36
C LYS A 798 -11.89 16.94 -21.90
N VAL A 799 -12.21 16.78 -23.20
CA VAL A 799 -12.41 15.48 -23.84
C VAL A 799 -11.09 14.71 -23.96
N ILE A 800 -10.00 15.40 -24.29
CA ILE A 800 -8.69 14.76 -24.54
C ILE A 800 -7.73 14.79 -23.34
N LYS A 801 -7.95 15.69 -22.35
CA LYS A 801 -7.05 15.90 -21.19
C LYS A 801 -6.66 14.58 -20.53
N GLN A 802 -7.65 13.74 -20.20
CA GLN A 802 -7.40 12.48 -19.49
C GLN A 802 -6.54 11.52 -20.32
N THR A 803 -6.77 11.46 -21.64
CA THR A 803 -6.01 10.59 -22.54
C THR A 803 -4.58 11.07 -22.71
N VAL A 804 -4.35 12.37 -22.90
CA VAL A 804 -3.00 12.94 -22.94
C VAL A 804 -2.26 12.67 -21.63
N MET A 805 -2.87 12.99 -20.49
CA MET A 805 -2.30 12.79 -19.16
C MET A 805 -1.94 11.33 -18.87
N THR A 806 -2.74 10.37 -19.32
CA THR A 806 -2.54 8.95 -19.00
C THR A 806 -1.74 8.18 -20.03
N THR A 807 -1.52 8.73 -21.24
CA THR A 807 -0.73 8.07 -22.30
C THR A 807 0.73 7.93 -21.88
N VAL A 808 1.32 8.95 -21.24
CA VAL A 808 2.68 8.86 -20.67
C VAL A 808 2.81 7.81 -19.56
N TYR A 809 1.68 7.46 -18.94
CA TYR A 809 1.58 6.40 -17.93
C TYR A 809 1.09 5.06 -18.52
N GLY A 810 1.23 4.86 -19.83
CA GLY A 810 1.09 3.56 -20.49
C GLY A 810 -0.34 3.18 -20.88
N VAL A 811 -1.25 4.16 -20.94
CA VAL A 811 -2.59 3.92 -21.50
C VAL A 811 -2.49 3.54 -22.97
N THR A 812 -3.14 2.43 -23.33
CA THR A 812 -3.24 1.97 -24.71
C THR A 812 -4.37 2.68 -25.45
N ARG A 813 -4.40 2.61 -26.78
CA ARG A 813 -5.52 3.12 -27.60
C ARG A 813 -6.89 2.63 -27.12
N PHE A 814 -6.99 1.39 -26.64
CA PHE A 814 -8.24 0.86 -26.08
C PHE A 814 -8.64 1.58 -24.79
N GLY A 815 -7.70 1.81 -23.87
CA GLY A 815 -7.95 2.55 -22.63
C GLY A 815 -8.28 4.02 -22.90
N GLY A 816 -7.52 4.68 -23.78
CA GLY A 816 -7.75 6.07 -24.17
C GLY A 816 -9.12 6.25 -24.83
N ARG A 817 -9.53 5.32 -25.70
CA ARG A 817 -10.87 5.30 -26.30
C ARG A 817 -11.96 5.28 -25.24
N LEU A 818 -11.84 4.44 -24.21
CA LEU A 818 -12.83 4.37 -23.13
C LEU A 818 -12.92 5.67 -22.32
N GLN A 819 -11.79 6.35 -22.11
CA GLN A 819 -11.76 7.65 -21.44
C GLN A 819 -12.45 8.73 -22.29
N ILE A 820 -12.13 8.83 -23.58
CA ILE A 820 -12.77 9.77 -24.49
C ILE A 820 -14.27 9.46 -24.61
N ALA A 821 -14.65 8.19 -24.75
CA ALA A 821 -16.05 7.78 -24.80
C ALA A 821 -16.83 8.19 -23.54
N LYS A 822 -16.19 8.14 -22.35
CA LYS A 822 -16.78 8.64 -21.12
C LYS A 822 -17.01 10.15 -21.19
N GLN A 823 -16.02 10.93 -21.61
CA GLN A 823 -16.15 12.38 -21.72
C GLN A 823 -17.20 12.80 -22.75
N LEU A 824 -17.26 12.13 -23.92
CA LEU A 824 -18.28 12.38 -24.94
C LEU A 824 -19.69 12.03 -24.44
N LYS A 825 -19.82 10.98 -23.63
CA LYS A 825 -21.11 10.58 -23.04
C LYS A 825 -21.67 11.62 -22.06
N ASP A 826 -20.77 12.38 -21.41
CA ASP A 826 -21.12 13.42 -20.45
C ASP A 826 -21.48 14.77 -21.14
N ILE A 827 -21.43 14.85 -22.48
CA ILE A 827 -21.87 16.00 -23.26
C ILE A 827 -23.30 15.74 -23.74
N ASP A 828 -24.25 16.55 -23.29
CA ASP A 828 -25.68 16.35 -23.59
C ASP A 828 -26.01 16.53 -25.09
N ASP A 829 -25.35 17.47 -25.75
CA ASP A 829 -25.58 17.81 -27.17
C ASP A 829 -24.92 16.82 -28.16
N PHE A 830 -24.10 15.88 -27.67
CA PHE A 830 -23.36 14.96 -28.55
C PHE A 830 -24.22 13.74 -28.96
N PRO A 831 -24.26 13.36 -30.26
CA PRO A 831 -25.03 12.20 -30.73
C PRO A 831 -24.58 10.88 -30.08
N LYS A 832 -25.43 10.32 -29.21
CA LYS A 832 -25.09 9.17 -28.36
C LYS A 832 -24.79 7.88 -29.14
N GLU A 833 -25.34 7.74 -30.35
CA GLU A 833 -25.07 6.62 -31.25
C GLU A 833 -23.65 6.63 -31.83
N HIS A 834 -23.05 7.82 -31.96
CA HIS A 834 -21.71 8.00 -32.55
C HIS A 834 -20.56 8.00 -31.53
N ILE A 835 -20.83 7.78 -30.23
CA ILE A 835 -19.81 7.79 -29.17
C ILE A 835 -18.68 6.80 -29.49
N TRP A 836 -19.01 5.59 -29.93
CA TRP A 836 -18.02 4.55 -30.14
C TRP A 836 -17.12 4.85 -31.36
N PRO A 837 -17.66 5.16 -32.56
CA PRO A 837 -16.85 5.60 -33.69
C PRO A 837 -16.05 6.89 -33.41
N ALA A 838 -16.66 7.90 -32.79
CA ALA A 838 -16.00 9.17 -32.47
C ALA A 838 -14.83 9.00 -31.51
N SER A 839 -15.01 8.21 -30.45
CA SER A 839 -13.94 7.93 -29.49
C SER A 839 -12.75 7.18 -30.13
N LEU A 840 -13.02 6.29 -31.10
CA LEU A 840 -11.98 5.57 -31.84
C LEU A 840 -11.21 6.51 -32.77
N TYR A 841 -11.92 7.41 -33.46
CA TYR A 841 -11.32 8.43 -34.30
C TYR A 841 -10.40 9.36 -33.49
N LEU A 842 -10.95 9.96 -32.41
CA LEU A 842 -10.22 10.91 -31.58
C LEU A 842 -9.01 10.29 -30.89
N VAL A 843 -9.09 9.04 -30.40
CA VAL A 843 -7.92 8.41 -29.78
C VAL A 843 -6.80 8.20 -30.80
N ASN A 844 -7.12 7.83 -32.04
CA ASN A 844 -6.11 7.62 -33.08
C ASN A 844 -5.41 8.94 -33.45
N LYS A 845 -6.18 10.02 -33.67
CA LYS A 845 -5.62 11.35 -33.95
C LYS A 845 -4.83 11.91 -32.77
N THR A 846 -5.34 11.77 -31.54
CA THR A 846 -4.63 12.22 -30.32
C THR A 846 -3.27 11.54 -30.18
N PHE A 847 -3.19 10.22 -30.39
CA PHE A 847 -1.91 9.50 -30.32
C PHE A 847 -0.96 9.87 -31.46
N ALA A 848 -1.48 10.19 -32.65
CA ALA A 848 -0.66 10.66 -33.76
C ALA A 848 -0.05 12.04 -33.45
N CYS A 849 -0.87 13.01 -33.02
CA CYS A 849 -0.40 14.35 -32.66
C CYS A 849 0.61 14.32 -31.50
N LEU A 850 0.41 13.48 -30.47
CA LEU A 850 1.37 13.35 -29.37
C LEU A 850 2.73 12.82 -29.83
N ARG A 851 2.75 11.90 -30.80
CA ARG A 851 4.00 11.35 -31.34
C ARG A 851 4.75 12.35 -32.20
N GLU A 852 4.03 13.21 -32.92
CA GLU A 852 4.61 14.30 -33.71
C GLU A 852 5.19 15.40 -32.82
N MET A 853 4.45 15.79 -31.77
CA MET A 853 4.82 16.92 -30.91
C MET A 853 5.99 16.60 -29.96
N PHE A 854 6.18 15.33 -29.57
CA PHE A 854 7.22 14.92 -28.62
C PHE A 854 8.12 13.82 -29.19
N SER A 855 8.98 14.18 -30.14
CA SER A 855 9.87 13.24 -30.84
C SER A 855 10.85 12.53 -29.91
N SER A 856 11.52 13.27 -29.02
CA SER A 856 12.47 12.71 -28.05
C SER A 856 11.78 11.82 -27.02
N THR A 857 10.60 12.22 -26.53
CA THR A 857 9.77 11.40 -25.63
C THR A 857 9.44 10.05 -26.27
N ARG A 858 9.06 10.06 -27.56
CA ARG A 858 8.76 8.86 -28.32
C ARG A 858 9.98 7.94 -28.42
N GLU A 859 11.16 8.48 -28.75
CA GLU A 859 12.39 7.69 -28.84
C GLU A 859 12.76 7.01 -27.52
N ILE A 860 12.62 7.71 -26.40
CA ILE A 860 12.85 7.14 -25.06
C ILE A 860 11.81 6.05 -24.75
N GLN A 861 10.52 6.30 -25.05
CA GLN A 861 9.47 5.29 -24.85
C GLN A 861 9.70 4.04 -25.68
N ASP A 862 10.08 4.19 -26.95
CA ASP A 862 10.37 3.08 -27.86
C ASP A 862 11.60 2.31 -27.38
N TRP A 863 12.67 3.00 -26.97
CA TRP A 863 13.88 2.37 -26.41
C TRP A 863 13.59 1.56 -25.13
N LEU A 864 12.83 2.12 -24.19
CA LEU A 864 12.41 1.41 -22.98
C LEU A 864 11.55 0.19 -23.34
N THR A 865 10.51 0.38 -24.15
CA THR A 865 9.58 -0.69 -24.54
C THR A 865 10.31 -1.85 -25.20
N GLU A 866 11.22 -1.56 -26.12
CA GLU A 866 11.96 -2.56 -26.86
C GLU A 866 13.02 -3.25 -26.00
N SER A 867 13.71 -2.50 -25.12
CA SER A 867 14.62 -3.08 -24.12
C SER A 867 13.90 -4.10 -23.24
N ALA A 868 12.71 -3.74 -22.72
CA ALA A 868 11.91 -4.64 -21.89
C ALA A 868 11.40 -5.88 -22.66
N ARG A 869 11.06 -5.73 -23.95
CA ARG A 869 10.70 -6.84 -24.83
C ARG A 869 11.87 -7.82 -24.98
N LEU A 870 13.05 -7.32 -25.34
CA LEU A 870 14.24 -8.13 -25.57
C LEU A 870 14.71 -8.83 -24.29
N ILE A 871 14.75 -8.12 -23.15
CA ILE A 871 15.07 -8.72 -21.84
C ILE A 871 14.12 -9.87 -21.50
N SER A 872 12.81 -9.64 -21.62
CA SER A 872 11.81 -10.64 -21.24
C SER A 872 11.81 -11.85 -22.20
N GLN A 873 12.05 -11.62 -23.50
CA GLN A 873 11.97 -12.65 -24.54
C GLN A 873 13.26 -13.48 -24.65
N ILE A 874 14.43 -12.85 -24.55
CA ILE A 874 15.74 -13.49 -24.76
C ILE A 874 16.26 -14.04 -23.43
N CYS A 875 16.27 -13.21 -22.37
CA CYS A 875 16.78 -13.62 -21.06
C CYS A 875 15.77 -14.46 -20.27
N GLY A 876 14.47 -14.34 -20.57
CA GLY A 876 13.42 -15.01 -19.80
C GLY A 876 13.28 -14.49 -18.37
N GLN A 877 13.69 -13.24 -18.13
CA GLN A 877 13.69 -12.61 -16.81
C GLN A 877 12.74 -11.40 -16.76
N ASN A 878 12.27 -11.06 -15.56
CA ASN A 878 11.53 -9.82 -15.33
C ASN A 878 12.46 -8.60 -15.45
N VAL A 879 11.91 -7.46 -15.89
CA VAL A 879 12.67 -6.21 -15.96
C VAL A 879 12.90 -5.67 -14.55
N GLU A 880 14.16 -5.35 -14.27
CA GLU A 880 14.63 -4.80 -13.01
C GLU A 880 15.47 -3.55 -13.27
N TYR A 881 15.44 -2.59 -12.34
CA TYR A 881 16.31 -1.40 -12.35
C TYR A 881 16.43 -0.82 -10.94
N VAL A 882 17.27 0.19 -10.75
CA VAL A 882 17.44 0.90 -9.48
C VAL A 882 17.14 2.38 -9.72
N THR A 883 16.33 3.00 -8.86
CA THR A 883 16.03 4.44 -8.97
C THR A 883 17.27 5.28 -8.66
N PRO A 884 17.34 6.56 -9.08
CA PRO A 884 18.46 7.43 -8.73
C PRO A 884 18.68 7.60 -7.21
N LEU A 885 17.64 7.39 -6.39
CA LEU A 885 17.74 7.38 -4.92
C LEU A 885 18.18 6.03 -4.32
N GLY A 886 18.36 4.98 -5.11
CA GLY A 886 18.87 3.69 -4.67
C GLY A 886 17.82 2.61 -4.39
N LEU A 887 16.54 2.85 -4.69
CA LEU A 887 15.46 1.86 -4.52
C LEU A 887 15.51 0.83 -5.66
N PRO A 888 15.68 -0.48 -5.38
CA PRO A 888 15.53 -1.53 -6.39
C PRO A 888 14.06 -1.69 -6.79
N VAL A 889 13.79 -1.76 -8.09
CA VAL A 889 12.46 -1.95 -8.67
C VAL A 889 12.45 -3.16 -9.59
N VAL A 890 11.49 -4.05 -9.38
CA VAL A 890 11.24 -5.29 -10.15
C VAL A 890 9.79 -5.31 -10.61
N GLN A 891 9.58 -5.55 -11.91
CA GLN A 891 8.23 -5.71 -12.45
C GLN A 891 7.66 -7.09 -12.13
N PRO A 892 6.52 -7.19 -11.41
CA PRO A 892 5.97 -8.47 -10.93
C PRO A 892 5.14 -9.23 -11.99
N TYR A 893 5.33 -8.93 -13.28
CA TYR A 893 4.45 -9.46 -14.34
C TYR A 893 4.96 -10.79 -14.89
N SER A 894 4.59 -11.88 -14.22
CA SER A 894 4.84 -13.25 -14.67
C SER A 894 3.54 -13.92 -15.14
N LYS A 895 3.64 -14.94 -15.99
CA LYS A 895 2.51 -15.81 -16.33
C LYS A 895 2.14 -16.64 -15.10
N PRO A 896 0.84 -16.77 -14.77
CA PRO A 896 0.44 -17.66 -13.69
C PRO A 896 0.87 -19.09 -14.03
N SER A 897 1.48 -19.79 -13.07
CA SER A 897 1.75 -21.22 -13.21
C SER A 897 0.43 -21.95 -13.50
N LYS A 898 0.45 -22.85 -14.49
CA LYS A 898 -0.63 -23.81 -14.70
C LYS A 898 -0.61 -24.81 -13.55
N ALA A 899 -0.96 -24.38 -12.34
CA ALA A 899 -1.04 -25.28 -11.20
C ALA A 899 -2.07 -26.37 -11.54
N ILE A 900 -1.62 -27.60 -11.52
CA ILE A 900 -2.40 -28.83 -11.64
C ILE A 900 -3.51 -28.73 -10.60
N VAL A 901 -4.73 -28.44 -11.07
CA VAL A 901 -5.94 -28.55 -10.26
C VAL A 901 -6.13 -30.03 -10.01
N ASN A 902 -5.51 -30.57 -8.96
CA ASN A 902 -5.89 -31.88 -8.45
C ASN A 902 -7.36 -31.78 -8.01
N LYS A 903 -8.23 -32.40 -8.80
CA LYS A 903 -9.70 -32.41 -8.63
C LYS A 903 -10.19 -33.20 -7.41
N ASN A 904 -9.30 -33.74 -6.57
CA ASN A 904 -9.69 -34.57 -5.43
C ASN A 904 -9.66 -33.77 -4.11
N ASN A 905 -10.78 -33.08 -3.85
CA ASN A 905 -10.98 -32.06 -2.81
C ASN A 905 -11.32 -32.60 -1.39
N TYR A 906 -10.79 -33.74 -0.96
CA TYR A 906 -11.11 -34.33 0.36
C TYR A 906 -9.94 -34.42 1.35
N THR A 907 -8.70 -34.11 0.97
CA THR A 907 -7.56 -34.19 1.90
C THR A 907 -7.16 -32.81 2.44
N THR A 908 -6.91 -32.74 3.75
CA THR A 908 -6.38 -31.57 4.49
C THR A 908 -4.88 -31.35 4.27
N ASN A 909 -4.31 -32.00 3.27
CA ASN A 909 -2.89 -32.00 2.96
C ASN A 909 -2.51 -30.67 2.29
N LEU A 910 -1.43 -30.06 2.78
CA LEU A 910 -0.91 -28.84 2.21
C LEU A 910 -0.17 -29.15 0.90
N ASN A 911 -0.66 -28.63 -0.22
CA ASN A 911 0.11 -28.65 -1.47
C ASN A 911 1.46 -27.98 -1.23
N CYS A 912 2.56 -28.70 -1.49
CA CYS A 912 3.92 -28.24 -1.17
C CYS A 912 4.40 -27.08 -2.08
N HIS A 913 3.62 -26.66 -3.08
CA HIS A 913 4.01 -25.67 -4.09
C HIS A 913 2.90 -24.64 -4.36
N TYR A 914 3.28 -23.38 -4.54
CA TYR A 914 2.39 -22.29 -4.94
C TYR A 914 3.08 -21.34 -5.94
N GLY A 915 2.27 -20.62 -6.74
CA GLY A 915 2.73 -19.66 -7.74
C GLY A 915 3.58 -18.51 -7.17
N MET A 916 4.79 -18.27 -7.69
CA MET A 916 5.69 -17.14 -7.36
C MET A 916 6.08 -16.42 -8.66
N ASP A 917 6.46 -15.14 -8.61
CA ASP A 917 6.95 -14.36 -9.76
C ASP A 917 8.32 -14.81 -10.31
N MET A 918 8.83 -15.96 -9.84
CA MET A 918 9.98 -16.66 -10.40
C MET A 918 9.63 -17.50 -11.65
N PHE A 919 8.35 -17.57 -12.03
CA PHE A 919 7.87 -18.22 -13.25
C PHE A 919 7.99 -17.31 -14.50
N GLU A 920 7.83 -17.91 -15.68
CA GLU A 920 8.00 -17.29 -17.01
C GLU A 920 7.42 -15.85 -17.09
N PRO A 921 8.20 -14.84 -17.53
CA PRO A 921 7.74 -13.46 -17.62
C PRO A 921 6.60 -13.29 -18.64
N ASN A 922 5.66 -12.41 -18.34
CA ASN A 922 4.66 -11.98 -19.32
C ASN A 922 5.23 -10.84 -20.17
N VAL A 923 5.87 -11.20 -21.29
CA VAL A 923 6.55 -10.26 -22.22
C VAL A 923 5.68 -9.05 -22.59
N MET A 924 4.38 -9.26 -22.88
CA MET A 924 3.48 -8.18 -23.28
C MET A 924 3.23 -7.18 -22.14
N LYS A 925 3.07 -7.68 -20.90
CA LYS A 925 2.90 -6.80 -19.73
C LYS A 925 4.21 -6.11 -19.35
N GLN A 926 5.34 -6.82 -19.41
CA GLN A 926 6.66 -6.28 -19.10
C GLN A 926 7.00 -5.09 -20.01
N ARG A 927 6.87 -5.28 -21.34
CA ARG A 927 7.19 -4.22 -22.31
C ARG A 927 6.28 -2.99 -22.20
N ASN A 928 4.97 -3.19 -22.09
CA ASN A 928 4.01 -2.08 -22.07
C ASN A 928 4.05 -1.30 -20.74
N ALA A 929 4.49 -1.93 -19.65
CA ALA A 929 4.53 -1.32 -18.33
C ALA A 929 5.89 -0.71 -17.99
N PHE A 930 6.97 -0.97 -18.74
CA PHE A 930 8.29 -0.44 -18.40
C PHE A 930 8.44 1.08 -18.52
N PRO A 931 8.09 1.72 -19.65
CA PRO A 931 8.11 3.18 -19.71
C PRO A 931 7.33 3.87 -18.56
N PRO A 932 6.05 3.52 -18.29
CA PRO A 932 5.30 4.22 -17.26
C PRO A 932 5.79 3.89 -15.84
N ASN A 933 6.23 2.66 -15.57
CA ASN A 933 6.79 2.32 -14.27
C ASN A 933 8.07 3.10 -13.99
N PHE A 934 8.92 3.26 -15.01
CA PHE A 934 10.17 4.01 -14.91
C PHE A 934 9.91 5.50 -14.63
N ILE A 935 9.00 6.14 -15.38
CA ILE A 935 8.63 7.54 -15.13
C ILE A 935 8.01 7.72 -13.75
N HIS A 936 7.07 6.87 -13.33
CA HIS A 936 6.54 6.93 -11.95
C HIS A 936 7.61 6.83 -10.87
N SER A 937 8.68 6.08 -11.12
CA SER A 937 9.80 5.99 -10.18
C SER A 937 10.61 7.29 -10.12
N LEU A 938 10.70 8.05 -11.22
CA LEU A 938 11.35 9.36 -11.26
C LEU A 938 10.48 10.44 -10.61
N ASP A 939 9.17 10.47 -10.87
CA ASP A 939 8.21 11.33 -10.17
C ASP A 939 8.34 11.12 -8.65
N SER A 940 8.38 9.85 -8.22
CA SER A 940 8.54 9.50 -6.82
C SER A 940 9.89 9.93 -6.26
N THR A 941 10.96 9.81 -7.05
CA THR A 941 12.31 10.22 -6.65
C THR A 941 12.37 11.74 -6.44
N HIS A 942 11.78 12.51 -7.34
CA HIS A 942 11.69 13.97 -7.25
C HIS A 942 10.88 14.42 -6.02
N MET A 943 9.73 13.79 -5.77
CA MET A 943 8.94 14.05 -4.58
C MET A 943 9.72 13.74 -3.29
N MET A 944 10.40 12.60 -3.21
CA MET A 944 11.20 12.22 -2.03
C MET A 944 12.37 13.18 -1.80
N LEU A 945 13.07 13.62 -2.85
CA LEU A 945 14.13 14.62 -2.73
C LEU A 945 13.59 15.95 -2.20
N THR A 946 12.44 16.39 -2.73
CA THR A 946 11.77 17.62 -2.30
C THR A 946 11.37 17.52 -0.83
N SER A 947 10.75 16.42 -0.41
CA SER A 947 10.39 16.12 0.98
C SER A 947 11.57 16.24 1.95
N LEU A 948 12.70 15.60 1.64
CA LEU A 948 13.91 15.62 2.50
C LEU A 948 14.52 17.03 2.64
N HIS A 949 14.53 17.81 1.56
CA HIS A 949 15.04 19.17 1.59
C HIS A 949 14.08 20.15 2.28
N CYS A 950 12.76 19.94 2.13
CA CYS A 950 11.74 20.66 2.87
C CYS A 950 11.84 20.42 4.39
N GLU A 951 12.07 19.17 4.82
CA GLU A 951 12.31 18.82 6.23
C GLU A 951 13.56 19.55 6.76
N LYS A 952 14.64 19.56 5.98
CA LYS A 952 15.86 20.30 6.35
C LYS A 952 15.64 21.81 6.43
N ALA A 953 14.77 22.36 5.58
CA ALA A 953 14.35 23.77 5.61
C ALA A 953 13.36 24.09 6.75
N GLY A 954 12.89 23.07 7.49
CA GLY A 954 11.95 23.24 8.59
C GLY A 954 10.52 23.55 8.16
N ILE A 955 10.14 23.24 6.91
CA ILE A 955 8.79 23.50 6.39
C ILE A 955 7.95 22.21 6.34
N THR A 956 6.66 22.34 6.63
CA THR A 956 5.71 21.24 6.46
C THR A 956 5.58 20.89 4.98
N PHE A 957 5.79 19.62 4.63
CA PHE A 957 5.63 19.11 3.27
C PHE A 957 4.77 17.86 3.28
N VAL A 958 3.81 17.80 2.37
CA VAL A 958 3.01 16.62 2.06
C VAL A 958 2.85 16.53 0.55
N SER A 959 2.74 15.32 0.02
CA SER A 959 2.48 15.11 -1.42
C SER A 959 1.24 14.28 -1.67
N VAL A 960 0.49 14.64 -2.70
CA VAL A 960 -0.40 13.76 -3.47
C VAL A 960 0.30 13.48 -4.80
N HIS A 961 1.29 12.59 -4.76
CA HIS A 961 2.13 12.28 -5.91
C HIS A 961 2.85 13.50 -6.49
N ASP A 962 2.38 14.04 -7.61
CA ASP A 962 2.89 15.21 -8.34
C ASP A 962 2.34 16.56 -7.84
N CYS A 963 1.45 16.53 -6.85
CA CYS A 963 0.90 17.72 -6.21
C CYS A 963 1.51 17.90 -4.81
N PHE A 964 2.24 19.01 -4.59
CA PHE A 964 3.01 19.28 -3.37
C PHE A 964 2.34 20.33 -2.49
N TRP A 965 2.20 20.05 -1.20
CA TRP A 965 1.40 20.81 -0.24
C TRP A 965 2.27 21.34 0.89
N THR A 966 2.05 22.59 1.28
CA THR A 966 2.73 23.25 2.42
C THR A 966 1.83 24.35 3.00
N HIS A 967 2.29 25.05 4.04
CA HIS A 967 1.60 26.23 4.57
C HIS A 967 1.68 27.41 3.59
N PRO A 968 0.68 28.32 3.55
CA PRO A 968 0.69 29.47 2.64
C PRO A 968 1.96 30.32 2.73
N LYS A 969 2.50 30.49 3.95
CA LYS A 969 3.74 31.23 4.22
C LYS A 969 4.96 30.65 3.49
N THR A 970 5.01 29.33 3.32
CA THR A 970 6.22 28.59 2.89
C THR A 970 6.16 28.09 1.45
N VAL A 971 5.11 28.43 0.69
CA VAL A 971 4.93 28.00 -0.72
C VAL A 971 6.12 28.36 -1.60
N HIS A 972 6.62 29.60 -1.49
CA HIS A 972 7.77 30.07 -2.27
C HIS A 972 9.06 29.28 -1.97
N ILE A 973 9.27 28.87 -0.71
CA ILE A 973 10.41 28.03 -0.29
C ILE A 973 10.27 26.64 -0.89
N MET A 974 9.08 26.04 -0.80
CA MET A 974 8.78 24.73 -1.38
C MET A 974 8.99 24.73 -2.91
N ASN A 975 8.53 25.76 -3.61
CA ASN A 975 8.68 25.87 -5.07
C ASN A 975 10.15 25.98 -5.49
N LYS A 976 10.95 26.76 -4.76
CA LYS A 976 12.40 26.84 -4.97
C LYS A 976 13.05 25.47 -4.82
N ILE A 977 12.79 24.79 -3.70
CA ILE A 977 13.33 23.44 -3.44
C ILE A 977 12.87 22.46 -4.52
N CYS A 978 11.59 22.48 -4.89
CA CYS A 978 11.02 21.62 -5.93
C CYS A 978 11.81 21.73 -7.25
N ARG A 979 12.07 22.95 -7.72
CA ARG A 979 12.85 23.20 -8.95
C ARG A 979 14.29 22.74 -8.80
N GLU A 980 14.95 23.10 -7.70
CA GLU A 980 16.34 22.69 -7.41
C GLU A 980 16.50 21.17 -7.43
N GLN A 981 15.57 20.44 -6.82
CA GLN A 981 15.61 18.98 -6.76
C GLN A 981 15.27 18.33 -8.11
N PHE A 982 14.39 18.93 -8.91
CA PHE A 982 14.13 18.45 -10.28
C PHE A 982 15.39 18.59 -11.15
N VAL A 983 16.04 19.75 -11.09
CA VAL A 983 17.29 20.02 -11.82
C VAL A 983 18.41 19.09 -11.33
N SER A 984 18.58 18.93 -10.02
CA SER A 984 19.58 18.01 -9.45
C SER A 984 19.38 16.56 -9.91
N LEU A 985 18.12 16.08 -9.93
CA LEU A 985 17.78 14.74 -10.40
C LEU A 985 18.13 14.52 -11.88
N HIS A 986 17.69 15.42 -12.77
CA HIS A 986 17.89 15.28 -14.23
C HIS A 986 19.24 15.79 -14.73
N SER A 987 20.07 16.35 -13.84
CA SER A 987 21.49 16.60 -14.10
C SER A 987 22.32 15.32 -14.02
N GLN A 988 21.81 14.27 -13.35
CA GLN A 988 22.41 12.94 -13.40
C GLN A 988 22.19 12.31 -14.79
N PRO A 989 23.11 11.47 -15.28
CA PRO A 989 22.97 10.78 -16.56
C PRO A 989 22.01 9.58 -16.44
N VAL A 990 20.73 9.84 -16.11
CA VAL A 990 19.73 8.83 -15.72
C VAL A 990 19.57 7.70 -16.75
N LEU A 991 19.41 8.02 -18.04
CA LEU A 991 19.27 7.00 -19.09
C LEU A 991 20.55 6.18 -19.32
N ARG A 992 21.72 6.80 -19.17
CA ARG A 992 23.02 6.10 -19.29
C ARG A 992 23.24 5.15 -18.11
N ASN A 993 22.99 5.62 -16.88
CA ASN A 993 23.05 4.78 -15.68
C ASN A 993 22.09 3.58 -15.77
N LEU A 994 20.88 3.80 -16.31
CA LEU A 994 19.94 2.72 -16.59
C LEU A 994 20.51 1.75 -17.62
N SER A 995 21.01 2.24 -18.76
CA SER A 995 21.63 1.41 -19.80
C SER A 995 22.79 0.58 -19.25
N GLU A 996 23.71 1.18 -18.50
CA GLU A 996 24.83 0.49 -17.85
C GLU A 996 24.36 -0.60 -16.89
N PHE A 997 23.31 -0.33 -16.09
CA PHE A 997 22.71 -1.33 -15.23
C PHE A 997 22.11 -2.49 -16.04
N LEU A 998 21.34 -2.19 -17.09
CA LEU A 998 20.71 -3.20 -17.93
C LEU A 998 21.76 -4.05 -18.66
N VAL A 999 22.82 -3.44 -19.19
CA VAL A 999 23.95 -4.14 -19.82
C VAL A 999 24.63 -5.04 -18.80
N LYS A 1000 25.03 -4.51 -17.63
CA LYS A 1000 25.69 -5.30 -16.59
C LYS A 1000 24.88 -6.52 -16.14
N LYS A 1001 23.55 -6.40 -16.14
CA LYS A 1001 22.65 -7.44 -15.64
C LYS A 1001 22.21 -8.46 -16.69
N TYR A 1002 21.92 -8.00 -17.91
CA TYR A 1002 21.23 -8.79 -18.93
C TYR A 1002 22.09 -9.09 -20.16
N SER A 1003 23.26 -8.44 -20.32
CA SER A 1003 24.15 -8.74 -21.45
C SER A 1003 24.83 -10.10 -21.28
N TYR A 1004 25.14 -10.72 -22.41
CA TYR A 1004 25.87 -11.98 -22.47
C TYR A 1004 27.34 -11.73 -22.77
N THR A 1005 28.23 -12.42 -22.05
CA THR A 1005 29.67 -12.41 -22.33
C THR A 1005 30.02 -13.30 -23.53
N GLU A 1006 31.18 -13.09 -24.15
CA GLU A 1006 31.64 -13.94 -25.27
C GLU A 1006 31.79 -15.41 -24.89
N ARG A 1007 32.02 -15.72 -23.60
CA ARG A 1007 32.11 -17.09 -23.07
C ARG A 1007 30.75 -17.75 -22.88
N GLU A 1008 29.68 -16.98 -22.72
CA GLU A 1008 28.29 -17.47 -22.61
C GLU A 1008 27.59 -17.59 -23.98
N ASN A 1009 28.28 -17.22 -25.05
CA ASN A 1009 27.95 -17.62 -26.42
C ASN A 1009 28.56 -19.01 -26.63
N ASP A 1010 27.85 -20.05 -26.19
CA ASP A 1010 28.33 -21.43 -26.28
C ASP A 1010 28.62 -21.83 -27.73
N PHE A 1011 29.57 -22.75 -27.91
CA PHE A 1011 29.86 -23.39 -29.19
C PHE A 1011 28.65 -24.17 -29.76
N PHE A 1012 27.66 -24.47 -28.90
CA PHE A 1012 26.43 -25.18 -29.20
C PHE A 1012 25.22 -24.28 -29.48
N ASP A 1013 25.36 -22.95 -29.38
CA ASP A 1013 24.28 -22.02 -29.73
C ASP A 1013 24.05 -21.98 -31.26
N THR A 1014 22.80 -22.12 -31.70
CA THR A 1014 22.46 -21.89 -33.12
C THR A 1014 22.78 -20.45 -33.54
N PRO A 1015 23.11 -20.19 -34.82
CA PRO A 1015 23.45 -18.84 -35.32
C PRO A 1015 22.40 -17.78 -34.97
N ASN A 1016 21.13 -18.17 -35.00
CA ASN A 1016 19.99 -17.30 -34.67
C ASN A 1016 19.97 -16.86 -33.20
N ILE A 1017 20.37 -17.74 -32.27
CA ILE A 1017 20.42 -17.42 -30.83
C ILE A 1017 21.58 -16.47 -30.56
N LYS A 1018 22.75 -16.73 -31.15
CA LYS A 1018 23.92 -15.84 -31.05
C LYS A 1018 23.63 -14.45 -31.61
N ALA A 1019 22.95 -14.37 -32.76
CA ALA A 1019 22.50 -13.11 -33.34
C ALA A 1019 21.53 -12.35 -32.42
N ALA A 1020 20.57 -13.05 -31.79
CA ALA A 1020 19.64 -12.44 -30.85
C ALA A 1020 20.34 -11.90 -29.57
N LYS A 1021 21.28 -12.66 -29.00
CA LYS A 1021 22.10 -12.23 -27.85
C LYS A 1021 22.94 -11.00 -28.19
N ASN A 1022 23.58 -10.99 -29.36
CA ASN A 1022 24.35 -9.84 -29.84
C ASN A 1022 23.47 -8.62 -30.09
N ASN A 1023 22.28 -8.80 -30.66
CA ASN A 1023 21.32 -7.73 -30.86
C ASN A 1023 20.89 -7.11 -29.51
N LEU A 1024 20.60 -7.92 -28.49
CA LEU A 1024 20.32 -7.43 -27.14
C LEU A 1024 21.48 -6.59 -26.59
N ASN A 1025 22.71 -7.10 -26.66
CA ASN A 1025 23.90 -6.41 -26.17
C ASN A 1025 24.10 -5.04 -26.86
N THR A 1026 23.86 -4.98 -28.17
CA THR A 1026 23.99 -3.74 -28.95
C THR A 1026 22.85 -2.78 -28.64
N PHE A 1027 21.60 -3.26 -28.63
CA PHE A 1027 20.42 -2.41 -28.42
C PHE A 1027 20.40 -1.75 -27.03
N LEU A 1028 20.78 -2.48 -25.98
CA LEU A 1028 20.84 -1.92 -24.63
C LEU A 1028 21.84 -0.75 -24.51
N LYS A 1029 22.87 -0.69 -25.36
CA LYS A 1029 23.86 0.40 -25.41
C LYS A 1029 23.42 1.59 -26.26
N GLN A 1030 22.40 1.44 -27.10
CA GLN A 1030 21.88 2.50 -27.97
C GLN A 1030 20.97 3.46 -27.19
N VAL A 1031 21.55 4.23 -26.28
CA VAL A 1031 20.82 5.25 -25.51
C VAL A 1031 20.37 6.37 -26.46
N PRO A 1032 19.11 6.82 -26.39
CA PRO A 1032 18.63 7.98 -27.16
C PRO A 1032 19.51 9.22 -26.98
N GLN A 1033 19.69 10.00 -28.04
CA GLN A 1033 20.48 11.22 -28.00
C GLN A 1033 19.74 12.32 -27.21
N LEU A 1034 20.52 13.16 -26.52
CA LEU A 1034 19.98 14.33 -25.83
C LEU A 1034 19.78 15.47 -26.84
N GLY A 1035 18.68 16.20 -26.70
CA GLY A 1035 18.46 17.47 -27.39
C GLY A 1035 19.24 18.63 -26.74
N ASP A 1036 18.78 19.84 -27.00
CA ASP A 1036 19.45 21.10 -26.72
C ASP A 1036 18.86 21.90 -25.53
N PHE A 1037 17.81 21.39 -24.87
CA PHE A 1037 17.21 22.09 -23.72
C PHE A 1037 18.17 22.25 -22.53
N ASN A 1038 18.34 23.49 -22.08
CA ASN A 1038 19.11 23.81 -20.89
C ASN A 1038 18.28 23.63 -19.61
N LEU A 1039 18.58 22.60 -18.83
CA LEU A 1039 17.85 22.27 -17.60
C LEU A 1039 17.93 23.35 -16.52
N SER A 1040 18.92 24.25 -16.53
CA SER A 1040 18.99 25.34 -15.54
C SER A 1040 17.82 26.33 -15.67
N GLU A 1041 17.19 26.41 -16.84
CA GLU A 1041 16.00 27.24 -17.08
C GLU A 1041 14.83 26.91 -16.13
N VAL A 1042 14.74 25.66 -15.65
CA VAL A 1042 13.68 25.22 -14.73
C VAL A 1042 13.70 26.00 -13.41
N LEU A 1043 14.86 26.49 -12.96
CA LEU A 1043 14.99 27.24 -11.71
C LEU A 1043 14.18 28.54 -11.71
N GLU A 1044 14.10 29.18 -12.88
CA GLU A 1044 13.37 30.44 -13.10
C GLU A 1044 11.93 30.23 -13.59
N SER A 1045 11.53 28.97 -13.87
CA SER A 1045 10.19 28.69 -14.39
C SER A 1045 9.11 28.80 -13.32
N VAL A 1046 8.32 29.87 -13.41
CA VAL A 1046 7.20 30.17 -12.49
C VAL A 1046 6.13 29.07 -12.51
N TYR A 1047 5.74 28.61 -13.70
CA TYR A 1047 4.60 27.68 -13.91
C TYR A 1047 5.00 26.20 -13.99
N PHE A 1048 6.26 25.86 -13.69
CA PHE A 1048 6.71 24.47 -13.60
C PHE A 1048 5.82 23.66 -12.63
N PHE A 1049 5.65 24.20 -11.42
CA PHE A 1049 4.70 23.77 -10.39
C PHE A 1049 3.94 25.03 -9.94
N SER A 1050 2.62 25.08 -10.15
CA SER A 1050 1.80 26.29 -9.87
C SER A 1050 0.36 26.01 -9.45
#